data_AF-A0A959XRN4-F1
#
_entry.id   AF-A0A959XRN4-F1
#
_cell.length_a   1.000
_cell.length_b   1.000
_cell.length_c   1.000
_cell.angle_alpha   90.00
_cell.angle_beta   90.00
_cell.angle_gamma   90.00
#
_symmetry.space_group_name_H-M   'P 1'
#
loop_
_entity.id
_entity.type
_entity.pdbx_description
1 polymer ?
#
loop_
_entity_poly.entity_id
_entity_poly.type
_entity_poly.pdbx_seq_one_letter_code
_entity_poly.pdbx_strand_id
1 'polypeptide(L)'
;RGELRRLTTDDGLPQGLVRDILQDRQGYLWFSTKDGLARSDGYTMTVFRHDDLDSTTISGNHATYLLEDSAGYLWVGVKGVGMDRYDPFTQRFTPTIHGPGVTPAYMDGLEIIVEGAQGELWTVSEEDLLSVIVNGDGPAPTAMLPREAYPSTPFLKKVNAAECDGRNGLWMVGMDTLRYVQLHGSGPLRHKDWTVAPPRPDDEGSYHGHELAALPDQRRMLAFLSTMVVIFDDVLLEPIDTLHLPAAHPFHRLGLVDRDGYIWYSDKQDRCCRLSLADGRVTEMDLRCEGQHAKTDLFFTFFHCQDNMGNLWAGTGGLGALKLTWSSRLFSAWPYEGDYRTDLIGYEVLGHSQFGLFASPKPGRSLVPSVPDRRYCFDCIFNGAFWLGGIRDPLGRTWGIRTYGDIRPPELGRVDTDGTMMTVAVDLPGMRPQRALPGHGDDLWLLVGPDADAWRTRSELVRFNTRTERTSGRYPLPRPLSRREYWTVSQWSLTPDGTIWIGTIEGLLHFDPGTGAFTEYRHDPSDTTSLPDNMIFSLCPDPKEPRHVLWVGTEGRGMARLDARTGKCIRIGTREGLPNNVIYGILPDQDGDLVLSTNVGLVLFDIETRTSLLFTSEDGLPGNEFNRYGSALGPDGRMYFEGTEGGVMFDPGRLKPPAREGHTRIAEVLDMNS
;
A
#
# COMPACT_ATOMS: atom_id res chain seq x y z
N ARG A 1 1.57 17.11 17.22
CA ARG A 1 2.67 17.84 16.56
C ARG A 1 2.91 17.10 15.26
N GLY A 2 2.64 17.74 14.13
CA GLY A 2 2.97 17.21 12.81
C GLY A 2 4.29 17.76 12.31
N GLU A 3 4.93 17.05 11.39
CA GLU A 3 6.11 17.51 10.65
C GLU A 3 5.66 17.97 9.27
N LEU A 4 6.16 19.11 8.82
CA LEU A 4 5.87 19.66 7.50
C LEU A 4 7.16 19.67 6.67
N ARG A 5 7.16 18.94 5.56
CA ARG A 5 8.27 18.86 4.59
C ARG A 5 7.86 19.50 3.28
N ARG A 6 8.80 20.18 2.62
CA ARG A 6 8.64 20.70 1.26
C ARG A 6 9.35 19.78 0.27
N LEU A 7 8.70 19.49 -0.85
CA LEU A 7 9.30 18.86 -2.02
C LEU A 7 9.41 19.91 -3.12
N THR A 8 10.57 19.99 -3.75
CA THR A 8 10.94 21.01 -4.73
C THR A 8 11.54 20.38 -5.99
N THR A 9 12.07 21.21 -6.90
CA THR A 9 12.84 20.74 -8.06
C THR A 9 14.10 19.97 -7.66
N ASP A 10 14.67 20.26 -6.48
CA ASP A 10 15.84 19.54 -5.97
C ASP A 10 15.49 18.10 -5.55
N ASP A 11 14.22 17.85 -5.22
CA ASP A 11 13.67 16.53 -4.91
C ASP A 11 13.20 15.77 -6.18
N GLY A 12 13.32 16.38 -7.36
CA GLY A 12 12.96 15.77 -8.65
C GLY A 12 11.65 16.25 -9.27
N LEU A 13 10.92 17.19 -8.64
CA LEU A 13 9.75 17.79 -9.29
C LEU A 13 10.19 18.54 -10.55
N PRO A 14 9.44 18.46 -11.67
CA PRO A 14 9.82 19.15 -12.89
C PRO A 14 9.66 20.67 -12.77
N GLN A 15 8.74 21.13 -11.93
CA GLN A 15 8.43 22.55 -11.77
C GLN A 15 7.68 22.80 -10.44
N GLY A 16 7.80 24.01 -9.87
CA GLY A 16 7.29 24.34 -8.54
C GLY A 16 5.80 24.71 -8.42
N LEU A 17 5.07 24.92 -9.53
CA LEU A 17 3.62 25.11 -9.50
C LEU A 17 2.95 23.74 -9.57
N VAL A 18 2.55 23.23 -8.41
CA VAL A 18 1.84 21.96 -8.28
C VAL A 18 0.35 22.26 -8.15
N ARG A 19 -0.44 21.80 -9.12
CA ARG A 19 -1.87 22.11 -9.23
C ARG A 19 -2.78 21.10 -8.57
N ASP A 20 -2.35 19.84 -8.56
CA ASP A 20 -3.11 18.73 -7.99
C ASP A 20 -2.17 17.60 -7.61
N ILE A 21 -2.55 16.84 -6.59
CA ILE A 21 -1.79 15.70 -6.07
C ILE A 21 -2.76 14.55 -5.81
N LEU A 22 -2.41 13.35 -6.25
CA LEU A 22 -3.18 12.13 -6.04
C LEU A 22 -2.23 10.99 -5.70
N GLN A 23 -2.61 10.10 -4.78
CA GLN A 23 -1.95 8.79 -4.67
C GLN A 23 -2.80 7.75 -5.40
N ASP A 24 -2.21 7.02 -6.32
CA ASP A 24 -2.93 5.95 -7.04
C ASP A 24 -3.05 4.67 -6.18
N ARG A 25 -3.89 3.72 -6.63
CA ARG A 25 -4.06 2.44 -5.95
C ARG A 25 -2.77 1.63 -5.86
N GLN A 26 -1.81 1.84 -6.77
CA GLN A 26 -0.51 1.18 -6.73
C GLN A 26 0.45 1.84 -5.73
N GLY A 27 0.03 2.94 -5.08
CA GLY A 27 0.77 3.67 -4.04
C GLY A 27 1.70 4.76 -4.59
N TYR A 28 1.74 5.00 -5.90
CA TYR A 28 2.53 6.11 -6.45
C TYR A 28 1.85 7.44 -6.18
N LEU A 29 2.66 8.45 -5.84
CA LEU A 29 2.19 9.83 -5.74
C LEU A 29 2.35 10.53 -7.09
N TRP A 30 1.28 11.14 -7.56
CA TRP A 30 1.21 11.90 -8.81
C TRP A 30 1.08 13.38 -8.50
N PHE A 31 1.84 14.20 -9.22
CA PHE A 31 1.87 15.65 -9.09
C PHE A 31 1.64 16.27 -10.46
N SER A 32 0.51 16.96 -10.63
CA SER A 32 0.27 17.75 -11.84
C SER A 32 0.99 19.09 -11.73
N THR A 33 1.81 19.42 -12.73
CA THR A 33 2.59 20.66 -12.74
C THR A 33 2.41 21.46 -14.02
N LYS A 34 2.87 22.72 -14.02
CA LYS A 34 2.85 23.57 -15.21
C LYS A 34 3.68 23.02 -16.37
N ASP A 35 4.69 22.20 -16.08
CA ASP A 35 5.68 21.75 -17.05
C ASP A 35 6.06 20.27 -16.85
N GLY A 36 5.05 19.40 -16.91
CA GLY A 36 5.15 17.96 -16.86
C GLY A 36 4.23 17.36 -15.79
N LEU A 37 3.88 16.10 -15.97
CA LEU A 37 3.27 15.28 -14.92
C LEU A 37 4.37 14.51 -14.21
N ALA A 38 4.45 14.56 -12.88
CA ALA A 38 5.43 13.81 -12.12
C ALA A 38 4.77 12.65 -11.38
N ARG A 39 5.45 11.49 -11.34
CA ARG A 39 5.10 10.33 -10.51
C ARG A 39 6.27 9.99 -9.61
N SER A 40 6.02 9.88 -8.31
CA SER A 40 7.00 9.47 -7.29
C SER A 40 6.72 8.07 -6.79
N ASP A 41 7.77 7.26 -6.69
CA ASP A 41 7.79 5.94 -6.02
C ASP A 41 8.36 6.02 -4.59
N GLY A 42 8.57 7.24 -4.11
CA GLY A 42 9.16 7.56 -2.82
C GLY A 42 10.68 7.72 -2.80
N TYR A 43 11.38 7.37 -3.88
CA TYR A 43 12.82 7.61 -4.06
C TYR A 43 13.10 8.50 -5.25
N THR A 44 12.43 8.23 -6.36
CA THR A 44 12.67 8.85 -7.65
C THR A 44 11.38 9.41 -8.21
N MET A 45 11.52 10.54 -8.89
CA MET A 45 10.42 11.13 -9.66
C MET A 45 10.61 10.81 -11.14
N THR A 46 9.63 10.11 -11.71
CA THR A 46 9.48 9.97 -13.16
C THR A 46 8.67 11.14 -13.69
N VAL A 47 9.21 11.89 -14.65
CA VAL A 47 8.53 13.03 -15.26
C VAL A 47 8.05 12.65 -16.66
N PHE A 48 6.75 12.77 -16.89
CA PHE A 48 6.11 12.59 -18.19
C PHE A 48 5.96 13.95 -18.88
N ARG A 49 6.46 14.03 -20.12
CA ARG A 49 6.45 15.24 -20.97
C ARG A 49 5.93 14.89 -22.35
N HIS A 50 5.36 15.89 -22.99
CA HIS A 50 4.87 15.81 -24.35
C HIS A 50 6.02 15.64 -25.34
N ASP A 51 5.86 14.70 -26.28
CA ASP A 51 6.69 14.51 -27.45
C ASP A 51 5.82 14.53 -28.71
N ASP A 52 6.03 15.53 -29.57
CA ASP A 52 5.32 15.67 -30.85
C ASP A 52 5.50 14.44 -31.79
N LEU A 53 6.53 13.63 -31.56
CA LEU A 53 6.85 12.44 -32.36
C LEU A 53 6.30 11.13 -31.77
N ASP A 54 5.80 11.15 -30.52
CA ASP A 54 5.27 9.96 -29.85
C ASP A 54 3.88 10.24 -29.27
N SER A 55 2.86 9.80 -30.00
CA SER A 55 1.45 9.93 -29.60
C SER A 55 1.05 9.13 -28.36
N THR A 56 1.98 8.37 -27.77
CA THR A 56 1.76 7.64 -26.51
C THR A 56 2.30 8.38 -25.30
N THR A 57 2.86 9.57 -25.50
CA THR A 57 3.20 10.54 -24.45
C THR A 57 2.02 11.45 -24.11
N ILE A 58 2.10 12.14 -22.98
CA ILE A 58 1.09 13.12 -22.57
C ILE A 58 0.93 14.19 -23.66
N SER A 59 -0.30 14.60 -23.95
CA SER A 59 -0.67 15.49 -25.06
C SER A 59 -0.22 16.94 -24.87
N GLY A 60 0.23 17.29 -23.67
CA GLY A 60 0.81 18.59 -23.35
C GLY A 60 1.47 18.60 -21.97
N ASN A 61 2.34 19.58 -21.72
CA ASN A 61 3.11 19.62 -20.47
C ASN A 61 2.35 20.25 -19.30
N HIS A 62 1.28 21.02 -19.54
CA HIS A 62 0.60 21.73 -18.47
C HIS A 62 -0.51 20.87 -17.88
N ALA A 63 -0.13 19.94 -17.00
CA ALA A 63 -1.08 19.10 -16.27
C ALA A 63 -1.79 19.92 -15.18
N THR A 64 -3.10 19.71 -15.01
CA THR A 64 -3.93 20.55 -14.12
C THR A 64 -4.79 19.82 -13.12
N TYR A 65 -5.16 18.57 -13.39
CA TYR A 65 -6.12 17.79 -12.61
C TYR A 65 -5.81 16.30 -12.73
N LEU A 66 -6.06 15.56 -11.65
CA LEU A 66 -5.81 14.11 -11.57
C LEU A 66 -7.04 13.39 -11.01
N LEU A 67 -7.44 12.30 -11.67
CA LEU A 67 -8.46 11.39 -11.15
C LEU A 67 -8.10 9.96 -11.53
N GLU A 68 -8.06 9.06 -10.54
CA GLU A 68 -7.98 7.63 -10.81
C GLU A 68 -9.40 7.05 -10.84
N ASP A 69 -9.76 6.38 -11.94
CA ASP A 69 -11.07 5.73 -12.06
C ASP A 69 -11.09 4.36 -11.35
N SER A 70 -12.28 3.79 -11.16
CA SER A 70 -12.47 2.48 -10.51
C SER A 70 -11.79 1.33 -11.27
N ALA A 71 -11.56 1.46 -12.58
CA ALA A 71 -10.82 0.50 -13.38
C ALA A 71 -9.28 0.60 -13.21
N GLY A 72 -8.78 1.68 -12.61
CA GLY A 72 -7.37 1.91 -12.31
C GLY A 72 -6.62 2.69 -13.38
N TYR A 73 -7.32 3.33 -14.31
CA TYR A 73 -6.69 4.30 -15.21
C TYR A 73 -6.59 5.65 -14.52
N LEU A 74 -5.48 6.35 -14.77
CA LEU A 74 -5.30 7.72 -14.33
C LEU A 74 -5.73 8.68 -15.44
N TRP A 75 -6.62 9.60 -15.13
CA TRP A 75 -7.10 10.65 -16.01
C TRP A 75 -6.42 11.96 -15.66
N VAL A 76 -5.88 12.61 -16.67
CA VAL A 76 -5.04 13.80 -16.53
C VAL A 76 -5.60 14.93 -17.38
N GLY A 77 -6.00 16.02 -16.72
CA GLY A 77 -6.35 17.25 -17.41
C GLY A 77 -5.11 17.97 -17.93
N VAL A 78 -5.13 18.38 -19.20
CA VAL A 78 -4.02 19.05 -19.90
C VAL A 78 -4.49 20.41 -20.42
N LYS A 79 -3.97 21.49 -19.83
CA LYS A 79 -4.42 22.85 -20.14
C LYS A 79 -4.22 23.20 -21.62
N GLY A 80 -5.30 23.64 -22.28
CA GLY A 80 -5.28 24.05 -23.68
C GLY A 80 -5.25 22.89 -24.67
N VAL A 81 -5.31 21.63 -24.20
CA VAL A 81 -5.31 20.44 -25.05
C VAL A 81 -6.50 19.53 -24.80
N GLY A 82 -6.92 19.33 -23.55
CA GLY A 82 -8.04 18.46 -23.19
C GLY A 82 -7.66 17.48 -22.08
N MET A 83 -7.96 16.20 -22.26
CA MET A 83 -7.72 15.17 -21.26
C MET A 83 -7.05 13.93 -21.83
N ASP A 84 -6.12 13.37 -21.07
CA ASP A 84 -5.43 12.13 -21.38
C ASP A 84 -5.76 11.02 -20.39
N ARG A 85 -5.86 9.80 -20.90
CA ARG A 85 -5.93 8.57 -20.09
C ARG A 85 -4.56 7.92 -20.04
N TYR A 86 -4.00 7.75 -18.85
CA TYR A 86 -2.80 6.97 -18.58
C TYR A 86 -3.17 5.56 -18.15
N ASP A 87 -2.59 4.59 -18.85
CA ASP A 87 -2.69 3.18 -18.53
C ASP A 87 -1.49 2.75 -17.68
N PRO A 88 -1.68 2.35 -16.40
CA PRO A 88 -0.58 1.97 -15.52
C PRO A 88 0.13 0.68 -15.96
N PHE A 89 -0.53 -0.19 -16.74
CA PHE A 89 0.05 -1.44 -17.22
C PHE A 89 0.99 -1.23 -18.41
N THR A 90 0.57 -0.39 -19.36
CA THR A 90 1.39 -0.09 -20.55
C THR A 90 2.29 1.14 -20.37
N GLN A 91 2.03 1.94 -19.33
CA GLN A 91 2.65 3.24 -19.04
C GLN A 91 2.56 4.23 -20.21
N ARG A 92 1.41 4.23 -20.89
CA ARG A 92 1.15 5.05 -22.08
C ARG A 92 -0.06 5.95 -21.86
N PHE A 93 0.00 7.12 -22.48
CA PHE A 93 -1.10 8.06 -22.55
C PHE A 93 -1.88 7.85 -23.84
N THR A 94 -3.21 7.98 -23.73
CA THR A 94 -4.12 8.04 -24.87
C THR A 94 -4.92 9.33 -24.77
N PRO A 95 -4.79 10.27 -25.73
CA PRO A 95 -5.60 11.47 -25.75
C PRO A 95 -7.08 11.13 -25.94
N THR A 96 -7.95 11.78 -25.18
CA THR A 96 -9.40 11.60 -25.30
C THR A 96 -9.93 12.50 -26.43
N ILE A 97 -10.56 11.92 -27.45
CA ILE A 97 -11.11 12.67 -28.58
C ILE A 97 -12.55 13.07 -28.26
N HIS A 98 -12.82 14.37 -28.14
CA HIS A 98 -14.20 14.86 -27.96
C HIS A 98 -15.03 14.76 -29.25
N GLY A 99 -16.34 14.51 -29.11
CA GLY A 99 -17.25 14.34 -30.23
C GLY A 99 -17.50 15.63 -31.02
N PRO A 100 -18.02 15.53 -32.26
CA PRO A 100 -18.35 16.70 -33.07
C PRO A 100 -19.38 17.59 -32.34
N GLY A 101 -18.96 18.82 -31.99
CA GLY A 101 -19.78 19.80 -31.25
C GLY A 101 -19.09 20.40 -30.01
N VAL A 102 -18.03 19.76 -29.51
CA VAL A 102 -17.17 20.31 -28.45
C VAL A 102 -16.04 21.12 -29.10
N THR A 103 -16.12 22.46 -29.07
CA THR A 103 -15.07 23.31 -29.64
C THR A 103 -13.85 23.49 -28.70
N PRO A 104 -12.62 23.62 -29.23
CA PRO A 104 -11.41 23.87 -28.44
C PRO A 104 -11.46 25.11 -27.52
N ALA A 105 -12.35 26.07 -27.81
CA ALA A 105 -12.57 27.25 -26.96
C ALA A 105 -13.13 26.93 -25.56
N TYR A 106 -13.66 25.72 -25.35
CA TYR A 106 -14.12 25.22 -24.04
C TYR A 106 -12.98 24.66 -23.16
N MET A 107 -11.77 24.52 -23.71
CA MET A 107 -10.66 23.76 -23.09
C MET A 107 -9.62 24.64 -22.36
N ASP A 108 -9.96 25.91 -22.13
CA ASP A 108 -9.14 26.89 -21.38
C ASP A 108 -9.64 27.08 -19.93
N GLY A 109 -10.79 26.48 -19.59
CA GLY A 109 -11.45 26.54 -18.26
C GLY A 109 -11.28 25.26 -17.42
N LEU A 110 -11.60 25.36 -16.13
CA LEU A 110 -11.53 24.25 -15.18
C LEU A 110 -12.62 23.21 -15.52
N GLU A 111 -12.25 22.07 -16.10
CA GLU A 111 -13.17 20.93 -16.24
C GLU A 111 -13.18 20.14 -14.93
N ILE A 112 -14.33 20.12 -14.24
CA ILE A 112 -14.51 19.24 -13.09
C ILE A 112 -14.87 17.86 -13.63
N ILE A 113 -14.12 16.84 -13.20
CA ILE A 113 -14.34 15.46 -13.62
C ILE A 113 -14.72 14.65 -12.39
N VAL A 114 -15.78 13.85 -12.49
CA VAL A 114 -16.21 12.94 -11.43
C VAL A 114 -16.57 11.59 -12.02
N GLU A 115 -16.24 10.51 -11.31
CA GLU A 115 -16.63 9.16 -11.70
C GLU A 115 -18.01 8.81 -11.13
N GLY A 116 -18.89 8.34 -12.01
CA GLY A 116 -20.20 7.80 -11.67
C GLY A 116 -20.15 6.35 -11.19
N ALA A 117 -21.27 5.85 -10.68
CA ALA A 117 -21.30 4.53 -10.03
C ALA A 117 -21.15 3.34 -10.99
N GLN A 118 -21.20 3.56 -12.31
CA GLN A 118 -21.01 2.53 -13.33
C GLN A 118 -19.66 2.63 -14.03
N GLY A 119 -18.75 3.49 -13.54
CA GLY A 119 -17.43 3.73 -14.14
C GLY A 119 -17.44 4.73 -15.30
N GLU A 120 -18.55 5.42 -15.53
CA GLU A 120 -18.63 6.50 -16.49
C GLU A 120 -18.05 7.80 -15.90
N LEU A 121 -17.32 8.58 -16.71
CA LEU A 121 -16.76 9.86 -16.28
C LEU A 121 -17.65 11.00 -16.74
N TRP A 122 -17.98 11.87 -15.81
CA TRP A 122 -18.76 13.08 -16.05
C TRP A 122 -17.83 14.27 -16.06
N THR A 123 -17.89 15.08 -17.13
CA THR A 123 -17.17 16.35 -17.19
C THR A 123 -18.15 17.51 -17.09
N VAL A 124 -17.83 18.49 -16.26
CA VAL A 124 -18.60 19.72 -16.08
C VAL A 124 -17.71 20.91 -16.41
N SER A 125 -18.10 21.70 -17.42
CA SER A 125 -17.40 22.95 -17.79
C SER A 125 -17.95 24.18 -17.05
N GLU A 126 -17.20 25.29 -17.04
CA GLU A 126 -17.64 26.58 -16.47
C GLU A 126 -18.96 27.13 -17.09
N GLU A 127 -19.31 26.69 -18.30
CA GLU A 127 -20.53 27.06 -19.03
C GLU A 127 -21.65 25.99 -18.92
N ASP A 128 -21.62 25.16 -17.86
CA ASP A 128 -22.63 24.14 -17.54
C ASP A 128 -22.77 22.98 -18.55
N LEU A 129 -21.83 22.82 -19.47
CA LEU A 129 -21.84 21.65 -20.36
C LEU A 129 -21.51 20.38 -19.57
N LEU A 130 -22.50 19.49 -19.44
CA LEU A 130 -22.32 18.12 -18.94
C LEU A 130 -22.04 17.18 -20.10
N SER A 131 -20.84 16.60 -20.13
CA SER A 131 -20.48 15.55 -21.08
C SER A 131 -20.17 14.24 -20.36
N VAL A 132 -20.50 13.11 -21.00
CA VAL A 132 -20.22 11.78 -20.43
C VAL A 132 -19.24 11.06 -21.32
N ILE A 133 -18.19 10.55 -20.69
CA ILE A 133 -17.25 9.63 -21.28
C ILE A 133 -17.61 8.24 -20.73
N VAL A 134 -18.28 7.44 -21.56
CA VAL A 134 -18.69 6.08 -21.20
C VAL A 134 -17.60 5.13 -21.67
N ASN A 135 -16.81 4.60 -20.73
CA ASN A 135 -15.76 3.58 -20.92
C ASN A 135 -14.80 3.89 -22.08
N GLY A 136 -13.56 4.30 -21.79
CA GLY A 136 -12.56 4.82 -22.73
C GLY A 136 -12.16 4.00 -23.99
N ASP A 137 -12.97 3.01 -24.39
CA ASP A 137 -12.96 2.32 -25.68
C ASP A 137 -14.25 2.59 -26.52
N GLY A 138 -15.19 3.40 -26.00
CA GLY A 138 -16.48 3.75 -26.61
C GLY A 138 -16.49 5.07 -27.41
N PRO A 139 -17.59 5.38 -28.14
CA PRO A 139 -17.68 6.56 -28.99
C PRO A 139 -17.50 7.85 -28.19
N ALA A 140 -16.98 8.88 -28.87
CA ALA A 140 -16.65 10.19 -28.35
C ALA A 140 -17.70 10.76 -27.36
N PRO A 141 -17.30 11.55 -26.35
CA PRO A 141 -18.18 12.04 -25.30
C PRO A 141 -19.45 12.64 -25.87
N THR A 142 -20.58 12.15 -25.38
CA THR A 142 -21.90 12.64 -25.80
C THR A 142 -22.27 13.80 -24.91
N ALA A 143 -22.44 14.99 -25.48
CA ALA A 143 -22.98 16.15 -24.76
C ALA A 143 -24.44 15.84 -24.37
N MET A 144 -24.70 15.69 -23.08
CA MET A 144 -26.04 15.32 -22.59
C MET A 144 -26.91 16.53 -22.24
N LEU A 145 -26.29 17.70 -22.01
CA LEU A 145 -26.99 18.94 -21.66
C LEU A 145 -26.52 20.14 -22.51
N PRO A 146 -26.74 20.16 -23.84
CA PRO A 146 -26.60 21.41 -24.57
C PRO A 146 -27.68 22.39 -24.09
N ARG A 147 -27.28 23.66 -23.89
CA ARG A 147 -28.11 24.79 -23.45
C ARG A 147 -29.45 24.93 -24.23
N GLU A 148 -29.49 24.38 -25.43
CA GLU A 148 -30.61 24.40 -26.37
C GLU A 148 -31.70 23.35 -26.06
N ALA A 149 -31.38 22.26 -25.36
CA ALA A 149 -32.32 21.16 -25.09
C ALA A 149 -33.30 21.45 -23.94
N TYR A 150 -33.01 22.41 -23.07
CA TYR A 150 -33.81 22.72 -21.88
C TYR A 150 -33.94 24.25 -21.62
N PRO A 151 -34.65 25.00 -22.49
CA PRO A 151 -34.74 26.47 -22.40
C PRO A 151 -35.52 27.00 -21.18
N SER A 152 -36.24 26.13 -20.44
CA SER A 152 -37.05 26.49 -19.27
C SER A 152 -36.35 26.30 -17.93
N THR A 153 -35.17 25.70 -17.89
CA THR A 153 -34.42 25.45 -16.65
C THR A 153 -33.38 26.55 -16.48
N PRO A 154 -33.40 27.36 -15.39
CA PRO A 154 -32.36 28.34 -15.16
C PRO A 154 -31.00 27.63 -15.00
N PHE A 155 -30.06 27.93 -15.89
CA PHE A 155 -28.68 27.39 -15.86
C PHE A 155 -27.95 27.93 -14.62
N LEU A 156 -27.07 27.11 -14.03
CA LEU A 156 -26.19 27.56 -12.96
C LEU A 156 -25.27 28.63 -13.56
N LYS A 157 -25.13 29.77 -12.88
CA LYS A 157 -24.08 30.73 -13.24
C LYS A 157 -22.78 30.21 -12.65
N LYS A 158 -21.96 29.58 -13.50
CA LYS A 158 -20.62 29.06 -13.18
C LYS A 158 -20.65 27.97 -12.10
N VAL A 159 -20.37 26.72 -12.47
CA VAL A 159 -20.18 25.62 -11.51
C VAL A 159 -18.82 25.79 -10.83
N ASN A 160 -18.82 25.79 -9.49
CA ASN A 160 -17.60 25.89 -8.68
C ASN A 160 -17.08 24.52 -8.25
N ALA A 161 -17.98 23.58 -7.92
CA ALA A 161 -17.64 22.21 -7.55
C ALA A 161 -18.75 21.25 -7.97
N ALA A 162 -18.38 20.00 -8.22
CA ALA A 162 -19.31 18.91 -8.52
C ALA A 162 -18.82 17.61 -7.86
N GLU A 163 -19.77 16.77 -7.42
CA GLU A 163 -19.49 15.53 -6.70
C GLU A 163 -20.55 14.47 -6.99
N CYS A 164 -20.14 13.20 -7.01
CA CYS A 164 -21.05 12.05 -7.18
C CYS A 164 -21.43 11.41 -5.84
N ASP A 165 -22.69 11.00 -5.70
CA ASP A 165 -23.21 10.33 -4.49
C ASP A 165 -23.02 8.80 -4.49
N GLY A 166 -22.30 8.25 -5.45
CA GLY A 166 -22.10 6.80 -5.59
C GLY A 166 -23.35 6.01 -6.02
N ARG A 167 -24.46 6.66 -6.39
CA ARG A 167 -25.73 6.04 -6.83
C ARG A 167 -26.30 6.65 -8.11
N ASN A 168 -25.42 7.12 -8.99
CA ASN A 168 -25.73 7.85 -10.22
C ASN A 168 -26.39 9.23 -9.99
N GLY A 169 -26.19 9.84 -8.82
CA GLY A 169 -26.54 11.22 -8.57
C GLY A 169 -25.32 12.14 -8.67
N LEU A 170 -25.47 13.22 -9.41
CA LEU A 170 -24.48 14.28 -9.56
C LEU A 170 -24.96 15.54 -8.82
N TRP A 171 -24.15 15.98 -7.87
CA TRP A 171 -24.32 17.23 -7.14
C TRP A 171 -23.43 18.30 -7.78
N MET A 172 -23.95 19.51 -7.96
CA MET A 172 -23.23 20.65 -8.50
C MET A 172 -23.58 21.89 -7.70
N VAL A 173 -22.58 22.68 -7.34
CA VAL A 173 -22.79 23.96 -6.65
C VAL A 173 -22.22 25.10 -7.49
N GLY A 174 -23.04 26.11 -7.73
CA GLY A 174 -22.66 27.38 -8.35
C GLY A 174 -22.71 28.52 -7.34
N MET A 175 -22.69 29.77 -7.81
CA MET A 175 -22.68 30.95 -6.92
C MET A 175 -23.94 31.14 -6.07
N ASP A 176 -25.12 30.80 -6.61
CA ASP A 176 -26.41 31.08 -6.00
C ASP A 176 -27.33 29.85 -5.92
N THR A 177 -26.84 28.69 -6.38
CA THR A 177 -27.66 27.51 -6.58
C THR A 177 -26.86 26.25 -6.31
N LEU A 178 -27.46 25.34 -5.52
CA LEU A 178 -27.06 23.94 -5.40
C LEU A 178 -28.02 23.12 -6.24
N ARG A 179 -27.51 22.17 -7.01
CA ARG A 179 -28.29 21.32 -7.90
C ARG A 179 -27.91 19.86 -7.72
N TYR A 180 -28.92 19.01 -7.69
CA TYR A 180 -28.81 17.56 -7.76
C TYR A 180 -29.43 17.08 -9.07
N VAL A 181 -28.75 16.15 -9.75
CA VAL A 181 -29.23 15.52 -10.98
C VAL A 181 -29.07 14.01 -10.86
N GLN A 182 -30.17 13.27 -10.97
CA GLN A 182 -30.15 11.81 -11.05
C GLN A 182 -30.01 11.37 -12.51
N LEU A 183 -29.03 10.52 -12.78
CA LEU A 183 -28.59 10.19 -14.13
C LEU A 183 -28.97 8.75 -14.50
N HIS A 184 -29.37 8.52 -15.75
CA HIS A 184 -29.62 7.19 -16.34
C HIS A 184 -29.12 7.21 -17.79
N GLY A 185 -28.70 6.06 -18.34
CA GLY A 185 -27.86 5.91 -19.56
C GLY A 185 -28.27 6.58 -20.90
N SER A 186 -29.24 7.50 -20.91
CA SER A 186 -29.53 8.40 -22.04
C SER A 186 -29.93 9.84 -21.63
N GLY A 187 -29.95 10.20 -20.33
CA GLY A 187 -30.39 11.52 -19.87
C GLY A 187 -30.52 11.64 -18.34
N PRO A 188 -30.62 12.87 -17.80
CA PRO A 188 -31.06 13.07 -16.42
C PRO A 188 -32.53 12.67 -16.26
N LEU A 189 -32.84 11.82 -15.27
CA LEU A 189 -34.21 11.39 -14.93
C LEU A 189 -34.94 12.40 -14.05
N ARG A 190 -34.21 13.04 -13.13
CA ARG A 190 -34.77 13.93 -12.11
C ARG A 190 -33.71 14.96 -11.73
N HIS A 191 -34.16 16.18 -11.44
CA HIS A 191 -33.30 17.17 -10.79
C HIS A 191 -34.01 17.78 -9.58
N LYS A 192 -33.22 18.35 -8.68
CA LYS A 192 -33.69 19.19 -7.57
C LYS A 192 -32.72 20.34 -7.39
N ASP A 193 -33.26 21.54 -7.26
CA ASP A 193 -32.47 22.76 -7.06
C ASP A 193 -32.79 23.36 -5.70
N TRP A 194 -31.77 23.91 -5.05
CA TRP A 194 -31.88 24.69 -3.83
C TRP A 194 -31.25 26.05 -4.07
N THR A 195 -31.94 27.11 -3.68
CA THR A 195 -31.38 28.46 -3.68
C THR A 195 -30.40 28.59 -2.54
N VAL A 196 -29.19 29.01 -2.87
CA VAL A 196 -28.10 29.27 -1.93
C VAL A 196 -27.92 30.79 -1.86
N ALA A 197 -27.72 31.34 -0.65
CA ALA A 197 -27.44 32.75 -0.52
C ALA A 197 -26.14 33.08 -1.29
N PRO A 198 -26.14 34.10 -2.18
CA PRO A 198 -24.92 34.49 -2.87
C PRO A 198 -23.86 34.92 -1.85
N PRO A 199 -22.57 34.78 -2.18
CA PRO A 199 -21.49 35.36 -1.39
C PRO A 199 -21.74 36.86 -1.14
N ARG A 200 -21.24 37.41 -0.04
CA ARG A 200 -21.46 38.85 0.24
C ARG A 200 -20.74 39.70 -0.82
N PRO A 201 -21.22 40.91 -1.16
CA PRO A 201 -20.61 41.75 -2.21
C PRO A 201 -19.13 42.09 -1.95
N ASP A 202 -18.72 42.11 -0.69
CA ASP A 202 -17.33 42.26 -0.23
C ASP A 202 -16.43 41.05 -0.56
N ASP A 203 -17.01 39.94 -1.04
CA ASP A 203 -16.32 38.74 -1.53
C ASP A 203 -16.09 38.74 -3.07
N GLU A 204 -16.48 39.79 -3.81
CA GLU A 204 -16.45 39.84 -5.29
C GLU A 204 -15.04 39.86 -5.96
N GLY A 205 -13.95 39.68 -5.20
CA GLY A 205 -12.59 39.82 -5.73
C GLY A 205 -11.75 38.54 -5.79
N SER A 206 -12.22 37.43 -5.24
CA SER A 206 -11.38 36.26 -4.99
C SER A 206 -12.07 34.97 -5.46
N TYR A 207 -11.28 34.01 -5.95
CA TYR A 207 -11.72 32.79 -6.67
C TYR A 207 -12.46 31.76 -5.78
N HIS A 208 -13.22 32.18 -4.77
CA HIS A 208 -13.54 31.36 -3.60
C HIS A 208 -15.05 31.34 -3.33
N GLY A 209 -15.69 30.27 -3.76
CA GLY A 209 -17.14 30.09 -3.72
C GLY A 209 -17.54 28.85 -2.94
N HIS A 210 -18.86 28.62 -2.89
CA HIS A 210 -19.43 27.41 -2.30
C HIS A 210 -18.79 26.15 -2.88
N GLU A 211 -18.50 25.16 -2.05
CA GLU A 211 -17.84 23.90 -2.44
C GLU A 211 -18.66 22.68 -2.02
N LEU A 212 -18.33 21.51 -2.57
CA LEU A 212 -18.98 20.24 -2.24
C LEU A 212 -17.95 19.23 -1.76
N ALA A 213 -18.36 18.36 -0.84
CA ALA A 213 -17.59 17.19 -0.47
C ALA A 213 -18.51 16.02 -0.13
N ALA A 214 -18.23 14.85 -0.68
CA ALA A 214 -18.87 13.63 -0.21
C ALA A 214 -18.21 13.18 1.10
N LEU A 215 -19.01 12.81 2.10
CA LEU A 215 -18.46 12.11 3.26
C LEU A 215 -17.91 10.74 2.83
N PRO A 216 -16.94 10.16 3.58
CA PRO A 216 -16.36 8.86 3.26
C PRO A 216 -17.37 7.70 3.16
N ASP A 217 -18.57 7.85 3.75
CA ASP A 217 -19.66 6.88 3.64
C ASP A 217 -20.44 6.96 2.31
N GLN A 218 -20.17 7.98 1.50
CA GLN A 218 -20.84 8.35 0.25
C GLN A 218 -22.38 8.35 0.33
N ARG A 219 -22.95 8.54 1.53
CA ARG A 219 -24.40 8.69 1.73
C ARG A 219 -24.78 10.11 2.10
N ARG A 220 -23.79 10.93 2.45
CA ARG A 220 -24.00 12.29 2.91
C ARG A 220 -23.16 13.24 2.08
N MET A 221 -23.83 14.26 1.57
CA MET A 221 -23.21 15.35 0.83
C MET A 221 -23.10 16.58 1.72
N LEU A 222 -21.90 17.14 1.78
CA LEU A 222 -21.62 18.40 2.45
C LEU A 222 -21.60 19.53 1.42
N ALA A 223 -22.51 20.49 1.56
CA ALA A 223 -22.42 21.76 0.85
C ALA A 223 -21.76 22.80 1.77
N PHE A 224 -20.56 23.22 1.40
CA PHE A 224 -19.83 24.27 2.09
C PHE A 224 -20.29 25.61 1.56
N LEU A 225 -21.07 26.30 2.38
CA LEU A 225 -21.56 27.64 2.10
C LEU A 225 -20.77 28.61 2.98
N SER A 226 -20.49 29.82 2.48
CA SER A 226 -19.57 30.82 3.09
C SER A 226 -19.43 30.83 4.63
N THR A 227 -20.51 30.66 5.40
CA THR A 227 -20.48 30.60 6.88
C THR A 227 -21.05 29.32 7.50
N MET A 228 -21.47 28.34 6.70
CA MET A 228 -22.12 27.13 7.21
C MET A 228 -21.88 25.93 6.31
N VAL A 229 -21.81 24.75 6.91
CA VAL A 229 -21.77 23.47 6.19
C VAL A 229 -23.15 22.84 6.30
N VAL A 230 -23.82 22.64 5.19
CA VAL A 230 -25.12 21.98 5.14
C VAL A 230 -24.93 20.51 4.80
N ILE A 231 -25.54 19.63 5.59
CA ILE A 231 -25.44 18.19 5.40
C ILE A 231 -26.73 17.71 4.74
N PHE A 232 -26.59 17.07 3.59
CA PHE A 232 -27.69 16.44 2.86
C PHE A 232 -27.62 14.93 3.01
N ASP A 233 -28.78 14.30 3.17
CA ASP A 233 -28.93 12.85 3.01
C ASP A 233 -29.22 12.55 1.53
N ASP A 234 -28.44 11.63 0.95
CA ASP A 234 -28.52 11.27 -0.46
C ASP A 234 -29.87 10.64 -0.84
N VAL A 235 -30.56 9.98 0.09
CA VAL A 235 -31.86 9.35 -0.15
C VAL A 235 -33.00 10.35 -0.04
N LEU A 236 -32.98 11.18 0.99
CA LEU A 236 -34.05 12.15 1.25
C LEU A 236 -33.94 13.37 0.35
N LEU A 237 -32.73 13.70 -0.13
CA LEU A 237 -32.43 14.96 -0.81
C LEU A 237 -32.98 16.15 -0.01
N GLU A 238 -32.86 16.13 1.31
CA GLU A 238 -33.23 17.25 2.17
C GLU A 238 -32.05 17.57 3.10
N PRO A 239 -31.88 18.84 3.50
CA PRO A 239 -30.90 19.18 4.52
C PRO A 239 -31.31 18.50 5.83
N ILE A 240 -30.43 17.64 6.34
CA ILE A 240 -30.65 16.91 7.59
C ILE A 240 -29.98 17.59 8.78
N ASP A 241 -28.97 18.43 8.53
CA ASP A 241 -28.25 19.19 9.55
C ASP A 241 -27.56 20.42 8.96
N THR A 242 -27.21 21.38 9.81
CA THR A 242 -26.43 22.57 9.42
C THR A 242 -25.44 22.91 10.52
N LEU A 243 -24.16 22.87 10.18
CA LEU A 243 -23.07 23.26 11.06
C LEU A 243 -22.67 24.70 10.79
N HIS A 244 -22.80 25.57 11.79
CA HIS A 244 -22.31 26.94 11.71
C HIS A 244 -20.84 27.01 12.11
N LEU A 245 -20.02 27.57 11.22
CA LEU A 245 -18.60 27.76 11.52
C LEU A 245 -18.40 28.96 12.45
N PRO A 246 -17.45 28.90 13.38
CA PRO A 246 -17.15 30.03 14.26
C PRO A 246 -16.82 31.28 13.44
N ALA A 247 -17.35 32.44 13.86
CA ALA A 247 -17.04 33.71 13.19
C ALA A 247 -15.53 34.04 13.18
N ALA A 248 -14.78 33.46 14.14
CA ALA A 248 -13.33 33.56 14.20
C ALA A 248 -12.61 32.76 13.10
N HIS A 249 -13.26 31.79 12.46
CA HIS A 249 -12.71 30.92 11.41
C HIS A 249 -13.75 30.70 10.29
N PRO A 250 -14.10 31.74 9.51
CA PRO A 250 -15.08 31.62 8.43
C PRO A 250 -14.52 30.75 7.29
N PHE A 251 -15.35 29.91 6.67
CA PHE A 251 -14.93 29.11 5.51
C PHE A 251 -14.46 29.99 4.34
N HIS A 252 -13.47 29.50 3.62
CA HIS A 252 -12.96 30.14 2.41
C HIS A 252 -12.72 29.13 1.28
N ARG A 253 -12.04 28.02 1.55
CA ARG A 253 -11.75 26.98 0.55
C ARG A 253 -11.67 25.61 1.19
N LEU A 254 -12.22 24.58 0.58
CA LEU A 254 -12.04 23.21 1.04
C LEU A 254 -10.66 22.68 0.62
N GLY A 255 -10.09 21.84 1.47
CA GLY A 255 -9.04 20.92 1.10
C GLY A 255 -9.60 19.57 0.75
N LEU A 256 -9.83 18.81 1.82
CA LEU A 256 -10.32 17.45 1.75
C LEU A 256 -11.05 17.09 3.04
N VAL A 257 -11.83 16.02 2.97
CA VAL A 257 -12.31 15.30 4.14
C VAL A 257 -11.37 14.11 4.35
N ASP A 258 -10.69 14.07 5.49
CA ASP A 258 -9.73 13.00 5.77
C ASP A 258 -10.45 11.71 6.24
N ARG A 259 -9.70 10.61 6.27
CA ARG A 259 -10.19 9.29 6.72
C ARG A 259 -10.76 9.29 8.14
N ASP A 260 -10.32 10.22 8.98
CA ASP A 260 -10.73 10.32 10.39
C ASP A 260 -12.00 11.19 10.53
N GLY A 261 -12.57 11.66 9.42
CA GLY A 261 -13.76 12.48 9.39
C GLY A 261 -13.50 13.94 9.77
N TYR A 262 -12.25 14.41 9.69
CA TYR A 262 -11.96 15.83 9.79
C TYR A 262 -12.06 16.50 8.43
N ILE A 263 -12.70 17.65 8.41
CA ILE A 263 -12.70 18.54 7.27
C ILE A 263 -11.52 19.49 7.41
N TRP A 264 -10.68 19.50 6.38
CA TRP A 264 -9.57 20.43 6.26
C TRP A 264 -9.97 21.55 5.32
N TYR A 265 -9.89 22.80 5.78
CA TYR A 265 -10.28 23.97 5.00
C TYR A 265 -9.42 25.18 5.35
N SER A 266 -9.28 26.14 4.44
CA SER A 266 -8.71 27.45 4.76
C SER A 266 -9.81 28.41 5.20
N ASP A 267 -9.50 29.30 6.13
CA ASP A 267 -10.36 30.45 6.40
C ASP A 267 -10.05 31.68 5.52
N LYS A 268 -10.85 32.75 5.65
CA LYS A 268 -10.67 34.00 4.88
C LYS A 268 -9.36 34.74 5.16
N GLN A 269 -8.60 34.34 6.18
CA GLN A 269 -7.24 34.83 6.42
C GLN A 269 -6.19 33.80 5.98
N ASP A 270 -6.52 32.82 5.14
CA ASP A 270 -5.65 31.74 4.68
C ASP A 270 -5.01 30.93 5.81
N ARG A 271 -5.71 30.80 6.95
CA ARG A 271 -5.28 29.91 8.04
C ARG A 271 -5.79 28.52 7.77
N CYS A 272 -4.93 27.52 7.99
CA CYS A 272 -5.32 26.12 7.90
C CYS A 272 -6.17 25.76 9.10
N CYS A 273 -7.42 25.39 8.86
CA CYS A 273 -8.38 24.99 9.87
C CYS A 273 -8.76 23.52 9.70
N ARG A 274 -8.95 22.84 10.83
CA ARG A 274 -9.42 21.47 10.89
C ARG A 274 -10.71 21.42 11.70
N LEU A 275 -11.80 21.02 11.06
CA LEU A 275 -13.12 20.85 11.66
C LEU A 275 -13.38 19.38 11.95
N SER A 276 -13.72 19.06 13.19
CA SER A 276 -14.22 17.75 13.61
C SER A 276 -15.70 17.62 13.33
N LEU A 277 -16.10 16.63 12.52
CA LEU A 277 -17.50 16.31 12.31
C LEU A 277 -18.18 15.70 13.55
N ALA A 278 -17.41 15.14 14.48
CA ALA A 278 -17.97 14.46 15.65
C ALA A 278 -18.52 15.43 16.70
N ASP A 279 -17.83 16.56 16.90
CA ASP A 279 -18.14 17.53 17.96
C ASP A 279 -18.19 18.99 17.47
N GLY A 280 -18.08 19.23 16.16
CA GLY A 280 -18.16 20.56 15.55
C GLY A 280 -16.97 21.47 15.85
N ARG A 281 -15.92 20.96 16.52
CA ARG A 281 -14.79 21.79 16.93
C ARG A 281 -13.89 22.14 15.76
N VAL A 282 -13.60 23.43 15.63
CA VAL A 282 -12.57 23.95 14.71
C VAL A 282 -11.27 24.14 15.47
N THR A 283 -10.19 23.58 14.93
CA THR A 283 -8.81 23.77 15.41
C THR A 283 -8.02 24.52 14.34
N GLU A 284 -7.44 25.67 14.69
CA GLU A 284 -6.45 26.33 13.85
C GLU A 284 -5.12 25.56 13.92
N MET A 285 -4.51 25.33 12.76
CA MET A 285 -3.30 24.56 12.61
C MET A 285 -2.13 25.51 12.37
N ASP A 286 -1.21 25.60 13.33
CA ASP A 286 0.05 26.34 13.15
C ASP A 286 1.04 25.50 12.31
N LEU A 287 0.96 25.65 10.99
CA LEU A 287 1.82 24.97 10.04
C LEU A 287 3.14 25.74 9.86
N ARG A 288 4.25 25.11 10.25
CA ARG A 288 5.60 25.69 10.11
C ARG A 288 6.51 24.76 9.32
N CYS A 289 7.15 25.30 8.28
CA CYS A 289 8.19 24.63 7.52
C CYS A 289 9.51 25.35 7.82
N GLU A 290 10.55 24.61 8.24
CA GLU A 290 11.88 25.18 8.51
C GLU A 290 11.88 26.41 9.45
N GLY A 291 10.96 26.43 10.41
CA GLY A 291 10.81 27.53 11.38
C GLY A 291 10.04 28.75 10.87
N GLN A 292 9.61 28.78 9.61
CA GLN A 292 8.76 29.82 9.03
C GLN A 292 7.31 29.34 8.92
N HIS A 293 6.34 30.26 8.99
CA HIS A 293 4.93 29.94 8.76
C HIS A 293 4.70 29.56 7.29
N ALA A 294 4.12 28.39 7.04
CA ALA A 294 3.85 27.87 5.69
C ALA A 294 2.77 28.65 4.92
N LYS A 295 2.18 29.67 5.55
CA LYS A 295 1.13 30.53 4.99
C LYS A 295 1.55 31.23 3.69
N THR A 296 2.84 31.52 3.51
CA THR A 296 3.37 32.12 2.28
C THR A 296 3.37 31.17 1.08
N ASP A 297 3.29 29.87 1.33
CA ASP A 297 3.48 28.83 0.30
C ASP A 297 2.14 28.28 -0.22
N LEU A 298 1.09 28.33 0.61
CA LEU A 298 -0.25 27.81 0.31
C LEU A 298 -1.14 28.79 -0.49
N PHE A 299 -0.57 29.85 -1.07
CA PHE A 299 -1.28 30.98 -1.69
C PHE A 299 -2.31 30.62 -2.79
N PHE A 300 -2.27 29.40 -3.33
CA PHE A 300 -3.15 28.96 -4.42
C PHE A 300 -3.85 27.62 -4.20
N THR A 301 -3.34 26.76 -3.31
CA THR A 301 -3.75 25.36 -3.24
C THR A 301 -3.72 24.83 -1.81
N PHE A 302 -4.78 24.12 -1.44
CA PHE A 302 -4.95 23.48 -0.12
C PHE A 302 -4.62 21.99 -0.24
N PHE A 303 -4.82 21.19 0.82
CA PHE A 303 -4.59 19.75 0.74
C PHE A 303 -5.44 19.09 -0.37
N HIS A 304 -4.78 18.41 -1.29
CA HIS A 304 -5.39 17.70 -2.42
C HIS A 304 -5.66 16.24 -2.13
N CYS A 305 -4.70 15.58 -1.45
CA CYS A 305 -4.82 14.18 -1.14
C CYS A 305 -4.35 13.87 0.27
N GLN A 306 -4.96 12.83 0.82
CA GLN A 306 -4.41 12.08 1.94
C GLN A 306 -3.79 10.81 1.37
N ASP A 307 -2.49 10.58 1.61
CA ASP A 307 -1.83 9.33 1.21
C ASP A 307 -2.25 8.17 2.12
N ASN A 308 -1.83 6.95 1.81
CA ASN A 308 -2.15 5.71 2.52
C ASN A 308 -1.71 5.73 4.00
N MET A 309 -0.71 6.53 4.34
CA MET A 309 -0.22 6.77 5.71
C MET A 309 -1.07 7.74 6.53
N GLY A 310 -1.90 8.53 5.86
CA GLY A 310 -2.69 9.58 6.50
C GLY A 310 -2.00 10.93 6.46
N ASN A 311 -0.86 11.04 5.78
CA ASN A 311 -0.21 12.32 5.55
C ASN A 311 -1.04 13.11 4.55
N LEU A 312 -1.03 14.43 4.73
CA LEU A 312 -1.78 15.34 3.88
C LEU A 312 -0.82 16.04 2.94
N TRP A 313 -1.17 16.10 1.66
CA TRP A 313 -0.35 16.69 0.62
C TRP A 313 -1.03 17.91 0.03
N ALA A 314 -0.30 19.03 -0.05
CA ALA A 314 -0.78 20.26 -0.65
C ALA A 314 0.15 20.70 -1.79
N GLY A 315 -0.43 21.11 -2.92
CA GLY A 315 0.30 21.78 -3.97
C GLY A 315 0.55 23.24 -3.58
N THR A 316 1.54 23.88 -4.20
CA THR A 316 1.82 25.30 -3.97
C THR A 316 1.83 26.08 -5.28
N GLY A 317 1.66 27.40 -5.17
CA GLY A 317 1.66 28.33 -6.30
C GLY A 317 3.00 28.54 -7.01
N GLY A 318 4.05 27.77 -6.67
CA GLY A 318 5.38 27.96 -7.23
C GLY A 318 6.55 27.46 -6.39
N LEU A 319 6.31 26.88 -5.20
CA LEU A 319 7.33 26.41 -4.26
C LEU A 319 7.42 24.88 -4.17
N GLY A 320 6.71 24.16 -5.03
CA GLY A 320 6.63 22.71 -5.08
C GLY A 320 5.40 22.14 -4.34
N ALA A 321 5.59 21.06 -3.60
CA ALA A 321 4.54 20.41 -2.80
C ALA A 321 4.89 20.42 -1.32
N LEU A 322 3.88 20.41 -0.46
CA LEU A 322 4.01 20.30 0.99
C LEU A 322 3.42 18.98 1.47
N LYS A 323 4.17 18.26 2.30
CA LYS A 323 3.73 17.04 2.99
C LYS A 323 3.61 17.30 4.47
N LEU A 324 2.41 17.09 5.02
CA LEU A 324 2.12 17.20 6.44
C LEU A 324 1.93 15.81 7.05
N THR A 325 2.89 15.40 7.88
CA THR A 325 2.91 14.10 8.56
C THR A 325 2.41 14.26 10.00
N TRP A 326 1.41 13.49 10.43
CA TRP A 326 0.93 13.47 11.82
C TRP A 326 1.27 12.15 12.53
N SER A 327 1.38 12.21 13.85
CA SER A 327 2.13 11.30 14.73
C SER A 327 1.62 9.84 14.88
N SER A 328 1.11 9.20 13.83
CA SER A 328 1.02 7.74 13.77
C SER A 328 1.99 7.22 12.72
N ARG A 329 3.23 6.96 13.13
CA ARG A 329 4.12 6.14 12.30
C ARG A 329 3.50 4.74 12.25
N LEU A 330 2.98 4.36 11.09
CA LEU A 330 2.57 2.97 10.82
C LEU A 330 3.73 2.02 11.08
N PHE A 331 4.94 2.48 10.77
CA PHE A 331 6.18 1.73 10.89
C PHE A 331 7.08 2.21 12.03
N SER A 332 7.66 1.25 12.74
CA SER A 332 8.80 1.45 13.62
C SER A 332 10.05 1.01 12.87
N ALA A 333 10.72 1.97 12.24
CA ALA A 333 11.90 1.74 11.40
C ALA A 333 13.21 1.92 12.19
N TRP A 334 14.20 1.11 11.84
CA TRP A 334 15.58 1.15 12.32
C TRP A 334 16.53 1.22 11.13
N PRO A 335 16.84 2.43 10.62
CA PRO A 335 17.80 2.59 9.54
C PRO A 335 19.20 2.18 9.99
N TYR A 336 20.01 1.65 9.09
CA TYR A 336 21.41 1.35 9.38
C TYR A 336 22.22 2.65 9.52
N GLU A 337 23.03 2.76 10.58
CA GLU A 337 23.91 3.92 10.81
C GLU A 337 25.33 3.64 10.26
N GLY A 338 25.82 4.43 9.30
CA GLY A 338 27.18 4.31 8.73
C GLY A 338 27.25 3.46 7.45
N ASP A 339 28.43 2.94 7.09
CA ASP A 339 28.64 2.09 5.90
C ASP A 339 28.10 0.64 6.04
N TYR A 340 27.36 0.35 7.11
CA TYR A 340 26.78 -0.97 7.35
C TYR A 340 25.58 -1.18 6.42
N ARG A 341 25.81 -1.93 5.34
CA ARG A 341 24.75 -2.48 4.48
C ARG A 341 24.79 -3.99 4.65
N THR A 342 23.64 -4.63 4.78
CA THR A 342 23.56 -6.08 4.76
C THR A 342 24.01 -6.59 3.38
N ASP A 343 24.93 -7.55 3.37
CA ASP A 343 25.42 -8.15 2.14
C ASP A 343 24.37 -9.10 1.51
N LEU A 344 24.58 -9.44 0.24
CA LEU A 344 23.71 -10.32 -0.55
C LEU A 344 23.53 -11.75 0.04
N ILE A 345 24.23 -12.09 1.12
CA ILE A 345 24.36 -13.48 1.60
C ILE A 345 23.45 -13.77 2.81
N GLY A 346 22.77 -12.75 3.36
CA GLY A 346 21.69 -12.96 4.33
C GLY A 346 22.15 -13.68 5.60
N TYR A 347 23.38 -13.42 6.05
CA TYR A 347 23.91 -13.96 7.30
C TYR A 347 23.48 -13.16 8.55
N GLU A 348 22.74 -12.06 8.38
CA GLU A 348 22.41 -11.16 9.48
C GLU A 348 20.89 -10.97 9.58
N VAL A 349 20.31 -11.61 10.59
CA VAL A 349 19.03 -11.22 11.20
C VAL A 349 19.40 -10.35 12.40
N LEU A 350 18.98 -9.08 12.46
CA LEU A 350 19.32 -8.21 13.59
C LEU A 350 18.34 -8.38 14.75
N GLY A 351 18.90 -8.73 15.91
CA GLY A 351 18.26 -8.55 17.20
C GLY A 351 18.72 -7.26 17.88
N HIS A 352 17.76 -6.47 18.36
CA HIS A 352 17.96 -5.25 19.13
C HIS A 352 17.73 -5.52 20.63
N SER A 353 18.29 -4.69 21.52
CA SER A 353 18.34 -4.90 22.99
C SER A 353 17.00 -5.03 23.72
N GLN A 354 15.87 -4.78 23.06
CA GLN A 354 14.51 -5.06 23.56
C GLN A 354 13.98 -6.45 23.18
N PHE A 355 14.65 -7.16 22.27
CA PHE A 355 14.16 -8.35 21.57
C PHE A 355 15.04 -9.60 21.73
N GLY A 356 15.95 -9.64 22.71
CA GLY A 356 16.59 -10.90 23.14
C GLY A 356 17.30 -11.70 22.04
N LEU A 357 17.86 -11.03 21.04
CA LEU A 357 18.68 -11.62 19.99
C LEU A 357 19.85 -10.65 19.72
N PHE A 358 21.05 -11.17 19.50
CA PHE A 358 22.24 -10.40 19.14
C PHE A 358 22.74 -10.91 17.79
N ALA A 359 23.40 -10.05 17.01
CA ALA A 359 24.61 -10.35 16.24
C ALA A 359 25.54 -9.15 16.40
N SER A 360 26.75 -9.35 16.94
CA SER A 360 27.85 -8.39 16.90
C SER A 360 29.17 -9.11 17.19
N PRO A 361 30.32 -8.75 16.57
CA PRO A 361 31.56 -9.52 16.65
C PRO A 361 32.37 -9.34 17.95
N LYS A 362 31.78 -8.85 19.05
CA LYS A 362 32.54 -8.65 20.31
C LYS A 362 32.00 -9.50 21.47
N PRO A 363 32.87 -10.30 22.13
CA PRO A 363 32.45 -11.14 23.24
C PRO A 363 32.22 -10.31 24.50
N GLY A 364 30.98 -10.29 25.01
CA GLY A 364 30.73 -9.78 26.36
C GLY A 364 29.29 -9.38 26.66
N ARG A 365 28.62 -10.22 27.47
CA ARG A 365 27.37 -10.03 28.25
C ARG A 365 26.02 -10.23 27.55
N SER A 366 25.11 -10.76 28.38
CA SER A 366 23.89 -11.53 28.13
C SER A 366 22.63 -10.75 28.56
N LEU A 367 21.45 -11.11 28.01
CA LEU A 367 20.18 -11.42 28.72
C LEU A 367 19.03 -11.60 27.70
N VAL A 368 18.22 -12.67 27.82
CA VAL A 368 16.91 -12.84 27.13
C VAL A 368 15.81 -12.98 28.18
N PRO A 369 14.66 -12.27 28.07
CA PRO A 369 13.50 -12.50 28.93
C PRO A 369 12.78 -13.79 28.52
N SER A 370 12.32 -14.57 29.49
CA SER A 370 11.45 -15.72 29.26
C SER A 370 10.13 -15.27 28.63
N VAL A 371 9.88 -15.61 27.37
CA VAL A 371 8.55 -15.50 26.76
C VAL A 371 7.81 -16.82 27.01
N PRO A 372 6.72 -16.81 27.79
CA PRO A 372 5.90 -17.98 28.01
C PRO A 372 4.93 -18.10 26.83
N ASP A 373 5.12 -19.15 26.04
CA ASP A 373 4.13 -19.75 25.13
C ASP A 373 4.38 -19.59 23.62
N ARG A 374 4.19 -20.74 22.95
CA ARG A 374 4.14 -21.08 21.52
C ARG A 374 5.43 -21.32 20.72
N ARG A 375 5.29 -22.35 19.86
CA ARG A 375 6.28 -23.11 19.10
C ARG A 375 6.73 -22.32 17.86
N TYR A 376 7.77 -21.51 17.95
CA TYR A 376 8.25 -20.72 16.80
C TYR A 376 9.76 -20.80 16.60
N CYS A 377 10.11 -20.83 15.31
CA CYS A 377 11.47 -20.86 14.78
C CYS A 377 12.07 -19.45 14.83
N PHE A 378 13.16 -19.29 15.58
CA PHE A 378 13.98 -18.09 15.59
C PHE A 378 15.43 -18.48 15.31
N ASP A 379 16.16 -17.64 14.56
CA ASP A 379 17.62 -17.69 14.60
C ASP A 379 18.06 -17.06 15.93
N CYS A 380 18.51 -17.90 16.87
CA CYS A 380 18.87 -17.49 18.21
C CYS A 380 20.38 -17.42 18.39
N ILE A 381 20.93 -16.30 18.89
CA ILE A 381 22.33 -16.29 19.38
C ILE A 381 22.35 -16.59 20.88
N PHE A 382 23.10 -17.63 21.26
CA PHE A 382 23.37 -17.97 22.65
C PHE A 382 24.88 -18.14 22.86
N ASN A 383 25.49 -17.29 23.71
CA ASN A 383 26.91 -17.39 24.09
C ASN A 383 27.91 -17.50 22.91
N GLY A 384 27.71 -16.73 21.83
CA GLY A 384 28.60 -16.75 20.66
C GLY A 384 28.44 -17.99 19.76
N ALA A 385 27.40 -18.80 19.97
CA ALA A 385 26.93 -19.80 19.02
C ALA A 385 25.72 -19.26 18.25
N PHE A 386 25.68 -19.45 16.93
CA PHE A 386 24.49 -19.19 16.13
C PHE A 386 23.60 -20.42 16.14
N TRP A 387 22.30 -20.24 16.34
CA TRP A 387 21.30 -21.29 16.16
C TRP A 387 20.50 -21.02 14.91
N LEU A 388 20.47 -21.97 13.99
CA LEU A 388 19.54 -21.94 12.86
C LEU A 388 18.24 -22.62 13.29
N GLY A 389 17.23 -21.80 13.58
CA GLY A 389 15.91 -22.22 14.03
C GLY A 389 15.84 -22.78 15.46
N GLY A 390 14.69 -22.56 16.10
CA GLY A 390 14.39 -22.99 17.48
C GLY A 390 13.07 -23.74 17.55
N ILE A 391 13.04 -24.97 18.08
CA ILE A 391 11.78 -25.60 18.53
C ILE A 391 11.82 -25.82 20.03
N ARG A 392 10.72 -25.50 20.71
CA ARG A 392 10.50 -25.90 22.10
C ARG A 392 9.75 -27.22 22.15
N ASP A 393 10.35 -28.23 22.76
CA ASP A 393 9.70 -29.52 22.95
C ASP A 393 8.72 -29.51 24.15
N PRO A 394 7.89 -30.55 24.34
CA PRO A 394 6.94 -30.62 25.45
C PRO A 394 7.56 -30.64 26.85
N LEU A 395 8.87 -30.87 26.96
CA LEU A 395 9.62 -30.79 28.21
C LEU A 395 10.18 -29.38 28.46
N GLY A 396 9.89 -28.41 27.58
CA GLY A 396 10.33 -27.02 27.69
C GLY A 396 11.75 -26.76 27.18
N ARG A 397 12.39 -27.76 26.54
CA ARG A 397 13.76 -27.68 26.04
C ARG A 397 13.78 -27.04 24.67
N THR A 398 14.79 -26.22 24.39
CA THR A 398 14.95 -25.55 23.09
C THR A 398 15.95 -26.31 22.23
N TRP A 399 15.62 -26.52 20.95
CA TRP A 399 16.41 -27.31 20.01
C TRP A 399 16.67 -26.53 18.72
N GLY A 400 17.78 -26.82 18.04
CA GLY A 400 18.15 -26.16 16.78
C GLY A 400 19.58 -26.48 16.36
N ILE A 401 20.01 -25.91 15.23
CA ILE A 401 21.34 -26.20 14.68
C ILE A 401 22.34 -25.18 15.20
N ARG A 402 23.29 -25.65 15.99
CA ARG A 402 24.34 -24.85 16.58
C ARG A 402 25.54 -24.75 15.64
N THR A 403 26.03 -23.55 15.38
CA THR A 403 27.32 -23.27 14.72
C THR A 403 28.19 -22.39 15.62
N TYR A 404 29.51 -22.59 15.60
CA TYR A 404 30.48 -21.84 16.41
C TYR A 404 31.58 -21.24 15.53
N GLY A 405 31.53 -19.93 15.31
CA GLY A 405 32.52 -19.21 14.50
C GLY A 405 32.75 -19.84 13.12
N ASP A 406 33.84 -19.44 12.45
CA ASP A 406 34.11 -19.85 11.07
C ASP A 406 34.58 -21.32 10.91
N ILE A 407 34.77 -22.09 12.00
CA ILE A 407 35.56 -23.34 11.96
C ILE A 407 35.04 -24.46 12.88
N ARG A 408 33.73 -24.73 12.90
CA ARG A 408 33.22 -26.08 13.28
C ARG A 408 32.04 -26.49 12.39
N PRO A 409 31.92 -27.79 12.07
CA PRO A 409 30.75 -28.27 11.35
C PRO A 409 29.48 -28.02 12.16
N PRO A 410 28.34 -27.69 11.52
CA PRO A 410 27.07 -27.49 12.21
C PRO A 410 26.64 -28.78 12.93
N GLU A 411 26.12 -28.62 14.15
CA GLU A 411 25.68 -29.72 15.03
C GLU A 411 24.24 -29.50 15.49
N LEU A 412 23.51 -30.58 15.82
CA LEU A 412 22.24 -30.43 16.53
C LEU A 412 22.53 -30.07 18.00
N GLY A 413 22.00 -28.94 18.46
CA GLY A 413 22.09 -28.49 19.84
C GLY A 413 20.76 -28.63 20.59
N ARG A 414 20.86 -28.72 21.91
CA ARG A 414 19.75 -28.58 22.86
C ARG A 414 20.11 -27.67 24.03
N VAL A 415 19.15 -26.86 24.46
CA VAL A 415 19.20 -26.08 25.71
C VAL A 415 18.11 -26.58 26.63
N ASP A 416 18.50 -27.04 27.82
CA ASP A 416 17.58 -27.48 28.87
C ASP A 416 16.88 -26.31 29.56
N THR A 417 15.81 -26.62 30.31
CA THR A 417 15.03 -25.62 31.05
C THR A 417 15.83 -24.88 32.12
N ASP A 418 16.94 -25.45 32.58
CA ASP A 418 17.89 -24.84 33.51
C ASP A 418 18.96 -23.98 32.80
N GLY A 419 18.90 -23.87 31.47
CA GLY A 419 19.86 -23.15 30.65
C GLY A 419 21.10 -23.97 30.26
N THR A 420 21.18 -25.25 30.63
CA THR A 420 22.30 -26.12 30.27
C THR A 420 22.30 -26.39 28.77
N MET A 421 23.44 -26.16 28.10
CA MET A 421 23.59 -26.40 26.66
C MET A 421 24.32 -27.71 26.37
N MET A 422 23.80 -28.50 25.44
CA MET A 422 24.38 -29.77 25.03
C MET A 422 24.38 -29.93 23.50
N THR A 423 25.42 -30.57 22.96
CA THR A 423 25.38 -31.13 21.60
C THR A 423 24.67 -32.47 21.66
N VAL A 424 23.72 -32.68 20.75
CA VAL A 424 23.01 -33.95 20.62
C VAL A 424 23.55 -34.68 19.40
N ALA A 425 24.07 -35.88 19.62
CA ALA A 425 24.54 -36.73 18.53
C ALA A 425 23.34 -37.19 17.70
N VAL A 426 23.32 -36.83 16.42
CA VAL A 426 22.38 -37.38 15.44
C VAL A 426 23.15 -38.41 14.62
N ASP A 427 22.57 -39.59 14.43
CA ASP A 427 23.15 -40.65 13.60
C ASP A 427 23.14 -40.23 12.12
N LEU A 428 24.14 -39.43 11.73
CA LEU A 428 24.34 -38.84 10.41
C LEU A 428 25.72 -39.22 9.87
N PRO A 429 25.96 -40.48 9.43
CA PRO A 429 27.26 -40.92 8.96
C PRO A 429 27.72 -40.08 7.76
N GLY A 430 28.73 -39.22 7.97
CA GLY A 430 29.24 -38.31 6.93
C GLY A 430 28.31 -37.16 6.53
N MET A 431 27.20 -36.95 7.23
CA MET A 431 26.26 -35.86 7.00
C MET A 431 26.21 -34.89 8.19
N ARG A 432 25.80 -33.66 7.95
CA ARG A 432 25.64 -32.60 8.94
C ARG A 432 24.29 -31.91 8.75
N PRO A 433 23.64 -31.51 9.86
CA PRO A 433 22.44 -30.69 9.77
C PRO A 433 22.78 -29.30 9.19
N GLN A 434 21.97 -28.83 8.26
CA GLN A 434 22.15 -27.55 7.57
C GLN A 434 21.01 -26.57 7.85
N ARG A 435 19.78 -27.10 8.01
CA ARG A 435 18.57 -26.36 8.36
C ARG A 435 17.67 -27.22 9.24
N ALA A 436 16.89 -26.59 10.11
CA ALA A 436 15.93 -27.25 10.97
C ALA A 436 14.56 -26.58 10.85
N LEU A 437 13.50 -27.39 10.88
CA LEU A 437 12.11 -26.95 10.84
C LEU A 437 11.33 -27.63 11.96
N PRO A 438 10.59 -26.89 12.80
CA PRO A 438 9.70 -27.48 13.79
C PRO A 438 8.63 -28.37 13.13
N GLY A 439 8.40 -29.57 13.67
CA GLY A 439 7.32 -30.47 13.26
C GLY A 439 6.15 -30.46 14.26
N HIS A 440 5.23 -31.41 14.09
CA HIS A 440 4.16 -31.64 15.06
C HIS A 440 4.64 -32.42 16.29
N GLY A 441 4.14 -32.05 17.47
CA GLY A 441 4.45 -32.76 18.71
C GLY A 441 5.93 -32.67 19.08
N ASP A 442 6.62 -33.81 19.06
CA ASP A 442 8.04 -33.92 19.40
C ASP A 442 8.95 -33.90 18.16
N ASP A 443 8.43 -33.67 16.96
CA ASP A 443 9.22 -33.75 15.74
C ASP A 443 10.05 -32.49 15.48
N LEU A 444 11.28 -32.72 15.06
CA LEU A 444 12.18 -31.74 14.46
C LEU A 444 12.65 -32.28 13.11
N TRP A 445 12.37 -31.54 12.05
CA TRP A 445 12.83 -31.89 10.71
C TRP A 445 14.19 -31.26 10.45
N LEU A 446 15.14 -32.04 9.96
CA LEU A 446 16.49 -31.61 9.66
C LEU A 446 16.76 -31.81 8.18
N LEU A 447 17.17 -30.76 7.48
CA LEU A 447 17.91 -30.94 6.23
C LEU A 447 19.32 -31.34 6.60
N VAL A 448 19.76 -32.49 6.14
CA VAL A 448 21.13 -32.94 6.32
C VAL A 448 21.80 -33.08 4.96
N GLY A 449 23.06 -32.68 4.89
CA GLY A 449 23.88 -32.79 3.68
C GLY A 449 25.31 -33.20 4.04
N PRO A 450 26.13 -33.56 3.06
CA PRO A 450 27.55 -33.78 3.30
C PRO A 450 28.26 -32.55 3.89
N ASP A 451 29.40 -32.77 4.53
CA ASP A 451 30.37 -31.70 4.80
C ASP A 451 30.74 -30.98 3.48
N ALA A 452 31.06 -29.68 3.58
CA ALA A 452 31.02 -28.67 2.51
C ALA A 452 31.77 -28.97 1.18
N ASP A 453 32.46 -30.10 1.06
CA ASP A 453 33.32 -30.49 -0.08
C ASP A 453 32.85 -31.74 -0.87
N ALA A 454 31.74 -32.40 -0.54
CA ALA A 454 31.26 -33.58 -1.30
C ALA A 454 30.14 -33.23 -2.31
N TRP A 455 30.52 -32.63 -3.44
CA TRP A 455 29.68 -32.07 -4.52
C TRP A 455 28.82 -33.07 -5.33
N ARG A 456 28.60 -34.30 -4.83
CA ARG A 456 27.78 -35.34 -5.48
C ARG A 456 26.96 -36.21 -4.53
N THR A 457 26.97 -35.97 -3.22
CA THR A 457 26.22 -36.80 -2.27
C THR A 457 24.82 -36.25 -2.04
N ARG A 458 23.85 -37.17 -1.88
CA ARG A 458 22.43 -36.83 -1.73
C ARG A 458 22.21 -36.19 -0.36
N SER A 459 21.65 -34.98 -0.34
CA SER A 459 21.04 -34.43 0.86
C SER A 459 19.78 -35.22 1.22
N GLU A 460 19.45 -35.26 2.50
CA GLU A 460 18.31 -35.99 3.03
C GLU A 460 17.49 -35.08 3.95
N LEU A 461 16.20 -35.35 3.99
CA LEU A 461 15.32 -34.86 5.03
C LEU A 461 15.26 -35.90 6.15
N VAL A 462 15.57 -35.49 7.37
CA VAL A 462 15.63 -36.36 8.54
C VAL A 462 14.56 -35.94 9.55
N ARG A 463 13.73 -36.90 9.97
CA ARG A 463 12.78 -36.71 11.08
C ARG A 463 13.47 -37.10 12.38
N PHE A 464 13.62 -36.15 13.28
CA PHE A 464 14.24 -36.34 14.58
C PHE A 464 13.20 -36.16 15.69
N ASN A 465 13.08 -37.13 16.59
CA ASN A 465 12.16 -37.04 17.73
C ASN A 465 12.90 -36.43 18.93
N THR A 466 12.51 -35.22 19.31
CA THR A 466 13.13 -34.42 20.37
C THR A 466 12.97 -35.06 21.75
N ARG A 467 11.89 -35.82 22.00
CA ARG A 467 11.69 -36.50 23.28
C ARG A 467 12.61 -37.70 23.48
N THR A 468 12.78 -38.52 22.46
CA THR A 468 13.61 -39.74 22.50
C THR A 468 15.05 -39.51 22.09
N GLU A 469 15.34 -38.33 21.52
CA GLU A 469 16.63 -37.94 20.95
C GLU A 469 17.13 -38.92 19.87
N ARG A 470 16.20 -39.42 19.06
CA ARG A 470 16.48 -40.42 18.01
C ARG A 470 15.90 -40.01 16.67
N THR A 471 16.62 -40.35 15.62
CA THR A 471 16.10 -40.31 14.25
C THR A 471 14.96 -41.31 14.09
N SER A 472 13.81 -40.84 13.64
CA SER A 472 12.61 -41.64 13.38
C SER A 472 12.32 -41.86 11.90
N GLY A 473 13.00 -41.14 11.00
CA GLY A 473 12.90 -41.35 9.55
C GLY A 473 13.98 -40.59 8.77
N ARG A 474 14.34 -41.12 7.60
CA ARG A 474 15.30 -40.52 6.65
C ARG A 474 14.75 -40.62 5.25
N TYR A 475 14.72 -39.50 4.54
CA TYR A 475 14.08 -39.36 3.24
C TYR A 475 15.05 -38.69 2.28
N PRO A 476 15.71 -39.45 1.39
CA PRO A 476 16.60 -38.87 0.39
C PRO A 476 15.84 -37.91 -0.51
N LEU A 477 16.41 -36.72 -0.75
CA LEU A 477 15.83 -35.78 -1.69
C LEU A 477 15.84 -36.38 -3.11
N PRO A 478 14.86 -36.04 -3.97
CA PRO A 478 14.72 -36.61 -5.31
C PRO A 478 15.92 -36.28 -6.21
N ARG A 479 16.66 -35.21 -5.90
CA ARG A 479 17.89 -34.80 -6.57
C ARG A 479 18.87 -34.12 -5.60
N PRO A 480 20.16 -34.08 -5.92
CA PRO A 480 21.14 -33.25 -5.20
C PRO A 480 20.76 -31.77 -5.28
N LEU A 481 20.99 -31.07 -4.19
CA LEU A 481 20.80 -29.63 -4.08
C LEU A 481 22.04 -28.92 -4.65
N SER A 482 21.87 -28.04 -5.65
CA SER A 482 22.97 -27.29 -6.25
C SER A 482 23.44 -26.16 -5.34
N ARG A 483 24.75 -26.01 -5.11
CA ARG A 483 25.30 -24.82 -4.43
C ARG A 483 25.51 -23.70 -5.46
N ARG A 484 24.82 -22.58 -5.29
CA ARG A 484 25.08 -21.31 -6.01
C ARG A 484 25.40 -20.22 -4.98
N GLU A 485 25.41 -18.96 -5.41
CA GLU A 485 25.55 -17.78 -4.55
C GLU A 485 24.51 -17.72 -3.42
N TYR A 486 23.34 -18.35 -3.60
CA TYR A 486 22.24 -18.34 -2.64
C TYR A 486 22.10 -19.65 -1.84
N TRP A 487 21.38 -19.57 -0.71
CA TRP A 487 20.98 -20.76 0.04
C TRP A 487 20.19 -21.71 -0.85
N THR A 488 20.66 -22.95 -0.97
CA THR A 488 20.03 -23.92 -1.87
C THR A 488 18.60 -24.24 -1.48
N VAL A 489 18.31 -24.15 -0.18
CA VAL A 489 16.95 -24.08 0.30
C VAL A 489 16.71 -22.71 0.92
N SER A 490 15.80 -21.97 0.32
CA SER A 490 15.50 -20.58 0.66
C SER A 490 14.49 -20.48 1.78
N GLN A 491 13.41 -21.25 1.70
CA GLN A 491 12.33 -21.26 2.69
C GLN A 491 11.68 -22.63 2.78
N TRP A 492 11.14 -22.93 3.95
CA TRP A 492 10.40 -24.15 4.23
C TRP A 492 9.08 -23.79 4.87
N SER A 493 8.04 -24.58 4.62
CA SER A 493 6.75 -24.38 5.28
C SER A 493 6.13 -25.73 5.67
N LEU A 494 5.55 -25.78 6.86
CA LEU A 494 4.80 -26.93 7.35
C LEU A 494 3.31 -26.62 7.25
N THR A 495 2.55 -27.48 6.57
CA THR A 495 1.09 -27.36 6.51
C THR A 495 0.43 -28.03 7.73
N PRO A 496 -0.82 -27.69 8.09
CA PRO A 496 -1.49 -28.25 9.27
C PRO A 496 -1.69 -29.77 9.27
N ASP A 497 -1.61 -30.42 8.11
CA ASP A 497 -1.66 -31.88 7.94
C ASP A 497 -0.27 -32.54 8.01
N GLY A 498 0.78 -31.75 8.25
CA GLY A 498 2.15 -32.22 8.47
C GLY A 498 2.99 -32.36 7.21
N THR A 499 2.47 -32.00 6.02
CA THR A 499 3.29 -31.99 4.80
C THR A 499 4.28 -30.82 4.80
N ILE A 500 5.40 -30.99 4.11
CA ILE A 500 6.50 -30.02 4.12
C ILE A 500 6.71 -29.50 2.71
N TRP A 501 6.70 -28.19 2.56
CA TRP A 501 7.10 -27.48 1.36
C TRP A 501 8.51 -26.95 1.51
N ILE A 502 9.31 -27.11 0.46
CA ILE A 502 10.73 -26.78 0.44
C ILE A 502 11.01 -25.97 -0.83
N GLY A 503 11.19 -24.66 -0.65
CA GLY A 503 11.54 -23.74 -1.71
C GLY A 503 13.03 -23.80 -1.99
N THR A 504 13.41 -24.05 -3.23
CA THR A 504 14.81 -24.15 -3.65
C THR A 504 15.12 -23.16 -4.75
N ILE A 505 16.40 -23.03 -5.11
CA ILE A 505 16.81 -22.24 -6.28
C ILE A 505 16.51 -22.93 -7.61
N GLU A 506 16.07 -24.19 -7.60
CA GLU A 506 15.78 -24.97 -8.81
C GLU A 506 14.31 -25.42 -8.90
N GLY A 507 13.42 -24.83 -8.08
CA GLY A 507 12.00 -25.15 -8.01
C GLY A 507 11.50 -25.42 -6.59
N LEU A 508 10.31 -26.00 -6.50
CA LEU A 508 9.62 -26.26 -5.24
C LEU A 508 9.45 -27.77 -5.05
N LEU A 509 9.73 -28.26 -3.84
CA LEU A 509 9.46 -29.64 -3.45
C LEU A 509 8.32 -29.68 -2.43
N HIS A 510 7.43 -30.66 -2.58
CA HIS A 510 6.37 -31.00 -1.63
C HIS A 510 6.60 -32.41 -1.12
N PHE A 511 6.75 -32.55 0.20
CA PHE A 511 7.03 -33.80 0.87
C PHE A 511 5.85 -34.22 1.74
N ASP A 512 5.32 -35.41 1.49
CA ASP A 512 4.30 -36.04 2.31
C ASP A 512 4.97 -37.07 3.26
N PRO A 513 5.01 -36.81 4.58
CA PRO A 513 5.61 -37.73 5.54
C PRO A 513 4.82 -39.03 5.74
N GLY A 514 3.53 -39.08 5.35
CA GLY A 514 2.70 -40.28 5.44
C GLY A 514 3.08 -41.33 4.40
N THR A 515 3.46 -40.88 3.20
CA THR A 515 3.88 -41.74 2.09
C THR A 515 5.39 -41.78 1.89
N GLY A 516 6.11 -40.78 2.39
CA GLY A 516 7.54 -40.58 2.14
C GLY A 516 7.84 -40.07 0.73
N ALA A 517 6.82 -39.63 -0.02
CA ALA A 517 6.95 -39.20 -1.41
C ALA A 517 7.29 -37.71 -1.54
N PHE A 518 8.04 -37.38 -2.60
CA PHE A 518 8.29 -36.01 -3.03
C PHE A 518 7.59 -35.73 -4.36
N THR A 519 6.95 -34.56 -4.45
CA THR A 519 6.44 -33.98 -5.70
C THR A 519 7.25 -32.74 -6.05
N GLU A 520 7.68 -32.60 -7.30
CA GLU A 520 8.45 -31.43 -7.77
C GLU A 520 7.58 -30.51 -8.63
N TYR A 521 7.67 -29.21 -8.37
CA TYR A 521 7.08 -28.17 -9.21
C TYR A 521 8.20 -27.30 -9.79
N ARG A 522 8.13 -27.00 -11.08
CA ARG A 522 9.14 -26.21 -11.80
C ARG A 522 8.49 -25.23 -12.77
N HIS A 523 9.27 -24.23 -13.16
CA HIS A 523 8.93 -23.36 -14.26
C HIS A 523 9.06 -24.10 -15.60
N ASP A 524 7.98 -24.08 -16.37
CA ASP A 524 7.88 -24.50 -17.76
C ASP A 524 7.43 -23.28 -18.58
N PRO A 525 8.27 -22.76 -19.48
CA PRO A 525 7.90 -21.64 -20.36
C PRO A 525 6.72 -21.93 -21.28
N SER A 526 6.43 -23.21 -21.56
CA SER A 526 5.34 -23.65 -22.43
C SER A 526 4.02 -23.89 -21.70
N ASP A 527 4.05 -24.02 -20.36
CA ASP A 527 2.87 -24.17 -19.51
C ASP A 527 2.68 -22.92 -18.64
N THR A 528 1.72 -22.08 -18.99
CA THR A 528 1.39 -20.86 -18.23
C THR A 528 0.83 -21.16 -16.83
N THR A 529 0.49 -22.41 -16.54
CA THR A 529 -0.02 -22.88 -15.25
C THR A 529 1.05 -23.56 -14.38
N SER A 530 2.32 -23.56 -14.80
CA SER A 530 3.44 -23.98 -13.94
C SER A 530 3.95 -22.83 -13.06
N LEU A 531 4.94 -23.07 -12.20
CA LEU A 531 5.61 -22.00 -11.44
C LEU A 531 6.10 -20.85 -12.35
N PRO A 532 6.07 -19.59 -11.90
CA PRO A 532 6.52 -18.45 -12.68
C PRO A 532 8.05 -18.44 -12.85
N ASP A 533 8.78 -18.83 -11.79
CA ASP A 533 10.24 -19.03 -11.79
C ASP A 533 10.61 -20.26 -10.94
N ASN A 534 11.81 -20.80 -11.14
CA ASN A 534 12.40 -21.84 -10.32
C ASN A 534 13.09 -21.30 -9.08
N MET A 535 13.56 -20.04 -9.07
CA MET A 535 14.19 -19.48 -7.89
C MET A 535 13.14 -19.00 -6.89
N ILE A 536 12.88 -19.83 -5.89
CA ILE A 536 11.90 -19.57 -4.84
C ILE A 536 12.55 -18.78 -3.72
N PHE A 537 11.94 -17.69 -3.25
CA PHE A 537 12.42 -16.92 -2.10
C PHE A 537 11.56 -17.11 -0.86
N SER A 538 10.24 -17.16 -1.02
CA SER A 538 9.31 -17.20 0.09
C SER A 538 8.16 -18.17 -0.16
N LEU A 539 7.65 -18.75 0.93
CA LEU A 539 6.53 -19.67 0.92
C LEU A 539 5.57 -19.30 2.06
N CYS A 540 4.29 -19.20 1.74
CA CYS A 540 3.23 -18.99 2.73
C CYS A 540 2.04 -19.91 2.43
N PRO A 541 1.65 -20.82 3.34
CA PRO A 541 0.38 -21.52 3.22
C PRO A 541 -0.76 -20.49 3.13
N ASP A 542 -1.74 -20.78 2.29
CA ASP A 542 -2.90 -19.90 2.15
C ASP A 542 -3.65 -19.75 3.48
N PRO A 543 -3.97 -18.54 3.94
CA PRO A 543 -4.67 -18.36 5.22
C PRO A 543 -6.05 -19.00 5.27
N LYS A 544 -6.72 -19.15 4.12
CA LYS A 544 -8.08 -19.71 3.98
C LYS A 544 -8.05 -21.21 3.68
N GLU A 545 -7.12 -21.67 2.83
CA GLU A 545 -6.95 -23.07 2.42
C GLU A 545 -5.52 -23.62 2.71
N PRO A 546 -5.01 -23.56 3.96
CA PRO A 546 -3.59 -23.83 4.27
C PRO A 546 -3.14 -25.29 4.05
N ARG A 547 -4.09 -26.21 3.80
CA ARG A 547 -3.82 -27.62 3.48
C ARG A 547 -3.62 -27.89 1.99
N HIS A 548 -4.10 -26.98 1.14
CA HIS A 548 -4.22 -27.26 -0.30
C HIS A 548 -3.61 -26.16 -1.16
N VAL A 549 -3.45 -24.97 -0.62
CA VAL A 549 -3.00 -23.81 -1.38
C VAL A 549 -1.76 -23.23 -0.75
N LEU A 550 -0.79 -22.90 -1.60
CA LEU A 550 0.48 -22.31 -1.22
C LEU A 550 0.75 -21.07 -2.07
N TRP A 551 1.12 -19.99 -1.41
CA TRP A 551 1.68 -18.80 -2.04
C TRP A 551 3.20 -18.94 -2.15
N VAL A 552 3.71 -18.69 -3.35
CA VAL A 552 5.11 -18.91 -3.71
C VAL A 552 5.68 -17.62 -4.29
N GLY A 553 6.59 -16.97 -3.56
CA GLY A 553 7.31 -15.78 -4.03
C GLY A 553 8.60 -16.14 -4.75
N THR A 554 8.91 -15.45 -5.85
CA THR A 554 10.07 -15.74 -6.70
C THR A 554 11.02 -14.57 -6.86
N GLU A 555 12.22 -14.85 -7.39
CA GLU A 555 13.27 -13.85 -7.61
C GLU A 555 12.90 -12.75 -8.60
N GLY A 556 12.05 -12.99 -9.60
CA GLY A 556 11.88 -11.99 -10.65
C GLY A 556 10.70 -12.16 -11.59
N ARG A 557 9.78 -13.08 -11.31
CA ARG A 557 8.58 -13.31 -12.14
C ARG A 557 7.28 -13.26 -11.32
N GLY A 558 7.32 -12.52 -10.21
CA GLY A 558 6.19 -12.31 -9.32
C GLY A 558 6.01 -13.46 -8.33
N MET A 559 4.77 -13.68 -7.94
CA MET A 559 4.37 -14.81 -7.09
C MET A 559 3.41 -15.75 -7.82
N ALA A 560 3.14 -16.89 -7.21
CA ALA A 560 2.09 -17.79 -7.65
C ALA A 560 1.25 -18.32 -6.50
N ARG A 561 -0.04 -18.47 -6.78
CA ARG A 561 -0.96 -19.28 -5.98
C ARG A 561 -0.98 -20.70 -6.56
N LEU A 562 -0.35 -21.64 -5.88
CA LEU A 562 -0.28 -23.06 -6.25
C LEU A 562 -1.38 -23.85 -5.54
N ASP A 563 -2.20 -24.57 -6.30
CA ASP A 563 -3.12 -25.58 -5.76
C ASP A 563 -2.47 -26.96 -5.78
N ALA A 564 -2.13 -27.48 -4.61
CA ALA A 564 -1.47 -28.77 -4.43
C ALA A 564 -2.30 -29.98 -4.89
N ARG A 565 -3.62 -29.84 -5.01
CA ARG A 565 -4.51 -30.92 -5.50
C ARG A 565 -4.36 -31.13 -7.00
N THR A 566 -4.11 -30.04 -7.73
CA THR A 566 -4.03 -30.04 -9.20
C THR A 566 -2.59 -29.88 -9.71
N GLY A 567 -1.71 -29.36 -8.86
CA GLY A 567 -0.35 -28.95 -9.21
C GLY A 567 -0.28 -27.72 -10.10
N LYS A 568 -1.37 -26.96 -10.23
CA LYS A 568 -1.46 -25.80 -11.11
C LYS A 568 -1.31 -24.48 -10.35
N CYS A 569 -0.64 -23.54 -10.99
CA CYS A 569 -0.36 -22.19 -10.51
C CYS A 569 -1.23 -21.15 -11.22
N ILE A 570 -1.69 -20.18 -10.45
CA ILE A 570 -2.10 -18.87 -10.97
C ILE A 570 -0.92 -17.92 -10.73
N ARG A 571 -0.32 -17.39 -11.79
CA ARG A 571 0.81 -16.46 -11.74
C ARG A 571 0.31 -15.03 -11.54
N ILE A 572 0.98 -14.29 -10.67
CA ILE A 572 0.64 -12.91 -10.31
C ILE A 572 1.94 -12.13 -10.30
N GLY A 573 2.16 -11.28 -11.30
CA GLY A 573 3.29 -10.37 -11.42
C GLY A 573 2.82 -8.95 -11.68
N THR A 574 3.72 -8.12 -12.22
CA THR A 574 3.42 -6.72 -12.51
C THR A 574 2.31 -6.51 -13.54
N ARG A 575 2.12 -7.47 -14.45
CA ARG A 575 1.01 -7.46 -15.42
C ARG A 575 -0.34 -7.72 -14.77
N GLU A 576 -0.33 -8.38 -13.61
CA GLU A 576 -1.53 -8.74 -12.85
C GLU A 576 -1.73 -7.81 -11.64
N GLY A 577 -0.97 -6.71 -11.54
CA GLY A 577 -1.20 -5.65 -10.55
C GLY A 577 -0.22 -5.60 -9.38
N LEU A 578 0.84 -6.43 -9.35
CA LEU A 578 1.91 -6.24 -8.35
C LEU A 578 2.81 -5.05 -8.71
N PRO A 579 3.30 -4.27 -7.74
CA PRO A 579 4.24 -3.19 -8.02
C PRO A 579 5.65 -3.69 -8.38
N ASN A 580 5.99 -4.94 -8.07
CA ASN A 580 7.31 -5.52 -8.34
C ASN A 580 7.25 -7.05 -8.51
N ASN A 581 8.20 -7.60 -9.29
CA ASN A 581 8.25 -9.03 -9.58
C ASN A 581 9.23 -9.83 -8.69
N VAL A 582 9.98 -9.17 -7.81
CA VAL A 582 10.86 -9.80 -6.82
C VAL A 582 10.11 -9.87 -5.49
N ILE A 583 9.81 -11.07 -5.02
CA ILE A 583 9.00 -11.29 -3.81
C ILE A 583 9.84 -11.98 -2.75
N TYR A 584 10.46 -11.20 -1.87
CA TYR A 584 11.42 -11.69 -0.87
C TYR A 584 10.76 -12.44 0.28
N GLY A 585 9.67 -11.89 0.81
CA GLY A 585 8.93 -12.42 1.95
C GLY A 585 7.42 -12.35 1.69
N ILE A 586 6.68 -13.33 2.22
CA ILE A 586 5.22 -13.37 2.21
C ILE A 586 4.79 -13.77 3.62
N LEU A 587 4.06 -12.89 4.31
CA LEU A 587 3.46 -13.17 5.61
C LEU A 587 1.96 -12.90 5.56
N PRO A 588 1.13 -13.77 6.17
CA PRO A 588 -0.30 -13.52 6.21
C PRO A 588 -0.64 -12.53 7.34
N ASP A 589 -1.53 -11.60 7.09
CA ASP A 589 -2.09 -10.72 8.11
C ASP A 589 -3.21 -11.43 8.91
N GLN A 590 -3.81 -10.73 9.88
CA GLN A 590 -4.88 -11.30 10.71
C GLN A 590 -6.19 -11.59 9.98
N ASP A 591 -6.44 -10.95 8.83
CA ASP A 591 -7.68 -11.13 8.06
C ASP A 591 -7.50 -12.14 6.92
N GLY A 592 -6.27 -12.60 6.71
CA GLY A 592 -5.90 -13.58 5.69
C GLY A 592 -5.44 -12.97 4.36
N ASP A 593 -5.19 -11.67 4.31
CA ASP A 593 -4.47 -11.02 3.22
C ASP A 593 -2.96 -11.21 3.40
N LEU A 594 -2.17 -10.81 2.39
CA LEU A 594 -0.73 -11.06 2.39
C LEU A 594 0.04 -9.75 2.48
N VAL A 595 1.06 -9.73 3.34
CA VAL A 595 2.08 -8.68 3.33
C VAL A 595 3.33 -9.23 2.63
N LEU A 596 3.72 -8.55 1.56
CA LEU A 596 4.84 -8.92 0.69
C LEU A 596 5.98 -7.92 0.87
N SER A 597 7.23 -8.39 0.89
CA SER A 597 8.40 -7.53 0.76
C SER A 597 9.03 -7.64 -0.63
N THR A 598 9.42 -6.50 -1.20
CA THR A 598 9.86 -6.40 -2.60
C THR A 598 11.06 -5.46 -2.76
N ASN A 599 11.51 -5.23 -4.01
CA ASN A 599 12.54 -4.21 -4.29
C ASN A 599 12.04 -2.76 -4.16
N VAL A 600 10.73 -2.53 -4.12
CA VAL A 600 10.14 -1.18 -4.19
C VAL A 600 9.33 -0.81 -2.95
N GLY A 601 9.32 -1.67 -1.92
CA GLY A 601 8.58 -1.44 -0.70
C GLY A 601 7.87 -2.69 -0.15
N LEU A 602 7.03 -2.45 0.85
CA LEU A 602 6.08 -3.44 1.37
C LEU A 602 4.76 -3.34 0.64
N VAL A 603 4.13 -4.48 0.38
CA VAL A 603 2.84 -4.55 -0.32
C VAL A 603 1.83 -5.27 0.55
N LEU A 604 0.70 -4.64 0.85
CA LEU A 604 -0.48 -5.35 1.33
C LEU A 604 -1.30 -5.81 0.12
N PHE A 605 -1.42 -7.12 -0.05
CA PHE A 605 -2.07 -7.77 -1.18
C PHE A 605 -3.37 -8.44 -0.72
N ASP A 606 -4.49 -7.95 -1.24
CA ASP A 606 -5.81 -8.52 -1.04
C ASP A 606 -5.96 -9.80 -1.87
N ILE A 607 -6.18 -10.93 -1.21
CA ILE A 607 -6.22 -12.22 -1.89
C ILE A 607 -7.51 -12.48 -2.67
N GLU A 608 -8.60 -11.77 -2.36
CA GLU A 608 -9.90 -11.91 -3.02
C GLU A 608 -9.97 -11.05 -4.28
N THR A 609 -9.65 -9.76 -4.14
CA THR A 609 -9.72 -8.77 -5.22
C THR A 609 -8.44 -8.74 -6.06
N ARG A 610 -7.33 -9.28 -5.53
CA ARG A 610 -5.99 -9.28 -6.15
C ARG A 610 -5.42 -7.87 -6.35
N THR A 611 -5.86 -6.92 -5.54
CA THR A 611 -5.32 -5.56 -5.53
C THR A 611 -4.15 -5.45 -4.57
N SER A 612 -3.25 -4.51 -4.85
CA SER A 612 -2.04 -4.26 -4.07
C SER A 612 -2.07 -2.85 -3.52
N LEU A 613 -1.67 -2.68 -2.25
CA LEU A 613 -1.41 -1.39 -1.62
C LEU A 613 0.07 -1.31 -1.29
N LEU A 614 0.80 -0.38 -1.92
CA LEU A 614 2.25 -0.23 -1.72
C LEU A 614 2.56 0.77 -0.61
N PHE A 615 3.57 0.43 0.18
CA PHE A 615 4.21 1.27 1.18
C PHE A 615 5.69 1.40 0.87
N THR A 616 6.20 2.63 0.91
CA THR A 616 7.55 3.04 0.49
C THR A 616 8.30 3.77 1.61
N SER A 617 9.51 4.27 1.34
CA SER A 617 10.23 5.16 2.27
C SER A 617 9.50 6.47 2.57
N GLU A 618 8.68 6.97 1.64
CA GLU A 618 7.80 8.12 1.90
C GLU A 618 6.74 7.76 2.94
N ASP A 619 6.43 6.48 3.06
CA ASP A 619 5.54 5.96 4.06
C ASP A 619 6.31 5.66 5.40
N GLY A 620 7.58 6.02 5.50
CA GLY A 620 8.37 5.89 6.73
C GLY A 620 9.00 4.50 6.91
N LEU A 621 9.10 3.73 5.83
CA LEU A 621 10.05 2.63 5.75
C LEU A 621 11.50 3.16 5.78
N PRO A 622 12.46 2.39 6.31
CA PRO A 622 13.88 2.79 6.27
C PRO A 622 14.47 2.71 4.86
N GLY A 623 13.84 1.93 3.99
CA GLY A 623 14.34 1.45 2.70
C GLY A 623 13.18 0.95 1.81
N ASN A 624 13.21 1.16 0.49
CA ASN A 624 12.29 0.47 -0.45
C ASN A 624 12.78 -0.93 -0.79
N GLU A 625 14.09 -1.14 -0.90
CA GLU A 625 14.63 -2.44 -1.28
C GLU A 625 14.75 -3.33 -0.04
N PHE A 626 13.83 -4.29 0.06
CA PHE A 626 13.91 -5.37 1.04
C PHE A 626 14.92 -6.44 0.61
N ASN A 627 15.17 -7.42 1.46
CA ASN A 627 16.08 -8.50 1.14
C ASN A 627 15.49 -9.87 1.48
N ARG A 628 16.07 -10.91 0.87
CA ARG A 628 15.73 -12.31 1.10
C ARG A 628 15.87 -12.66 2.57
N TYR A 629 15.01 -13.54 3.05
CA TYR A 629 15.07 -14.12 4.40
C TYR A 629 14.83 -13.12 5.55
N GLY A 630 14.73 -11.82 5.26
CA GLY A 630 14.46 -10.76 6.22
C GLY A 630 12.97 -10.56 6.45
N SER A 631 12.19 -11.62 6.69
CA SER A 631 10.76 -11.49 7.03
C SER A 631 10.36 -12.45 8.14
N ALA A 632 9.74 -11.94 9.20
CA ALA A 632 9.27 -12.76 10.32
C ALA A 632 7.96 -12.23 10.92
N LEU A 633 7.12 -13.15 11.41
CA LEU A 633 5.95 -12.85 12.23
C LEU A 633 6.31 -13.07 13.70
N GLY A 634 6.19 -12.02 14.51
CA GLY A 634 6.42 -12.06 15.95
C GLY A 634 5.29 -12.75 16.72
N PRO A 635 5.56 -13.21 17.95
CA PRO A 635 4.56 -13.87 18.79
C PRO A 635 3.46 -12.91 19.29
N ASP A 636 3.73 -11.61 19.24
CA ASP A 636 2.79 -10.53 19.55
C ASP A 636 1.91 -10.16 18.33
N GLY A 637 2.06 -10.85 17.21
CA GLY A 637 1.34 -10.59 15.96
C GLY A 637 1.95 -9.49 15.10
N ARG A 638 3.05 -8.86 15.53
CA ARG A 638 3.74 -7.85 14.72
C ARG A 638 4.56 -8.51 13.63
N MET A 639 4.67 -7.82 12.50
CA MET A 639 5.52 -8.24 11.41
C MET A 639 6.85 -7.49 11.44
N TYR A 640 7.88 -8.18 10.99
CA TYR A 640 9.25 -7.68 10.90
C TYR A 640 9.75 -7.92 9.49
N PHE A 641 10.28 -6.88 8.87
CA PHE A 641 10.90 -6.96 7.55
C PHE A 641 12.25 -6.23 7.54
N GLU A 642 13.24 -6.76 6.82
CA GLU A 642 14.57 -6.18 6.68
C GLU A 642 14.93 -5.94 5.21
N GLY A 643 15.62 -4.82 4.98
CA GLY A 643 16.09 -4.41 3.67
C GLY A 643 17.52 -3.90 3.67
N THR A 644 17.92 -3.28 2.58
CA THR A 644 19.29 -2.82 2.36
C THR A 644 19.65 -1.57 3.17
N GLU A 645 18.65 -0.83 3.63
CA GLU A 645 18.80 0.44 4.36
C GLU A 645 18.34 0.36 5.83
N GLY A 646 17.79 -0.77 6.26
CA GLY A 646 17.37 -0.97 7.65
C GLY A 646 16.28 -2.03 7.84
N GLY A 647 15.86 -2.19 9.10
CA GLY A 647 14.73 -3.05 9.49
C GLY A 647 13.48 -2.25 9.83
N VAL A 648 12.31 -2.88 9.72
CA VAL A 648 11.01 -2.30 10.07
C VAL A 648 10.14 -3.27 10.83
N MET A 649 9.41 -2.76 11.83
CA MET A 649 8.37 -3.49 12.58
C MET A 649 7.06 -2.71 12.57
N PHE A 650 5.95 -3.42 12.47
CA PHE A 650 4.61 -2.84 12.54
C PHE A 650 3.55 -3.87 12.95
N ASP A 651 2.39 -3.36 13.34
CA ASP A 651 1.17 -4.15 13.48
C ASP A 651 0.47 -4.21 12.11
N PRO A 652 0.34 -5.40 11.49
CA PRO A 652 -0.27 -5.53 10.16
C PRO A 652 -1.72 -5.02 10.12
N GLY A 653 -2.45 -5.04 11.25
CA GLY A 653 -3.82 -4.49 11.33
C GLY A 653 -3.92 -2.99 11.13
N ARG A 654 -2.80 -2.27 11.22
CA ARG A 654 -2.74 -0.84 10.98
C ARG A 654 -2.50 -0.47 9.52
N LEU A 655 -2.10 -1.43 8.68
CA LEU A 655 -1.85 -1.17 7.26
C LEU A 655 -3.15 -0.94 6.50
N LYS A 656 -4.23 -1.60 6.94
CA LYS A 656 -5.54 -1.40 6.34
C LYS A 656 -6.10 -0.04 6.80
N PRO A 657 -6.69 0.74 5.88
CA PRO A 657 -7.53 1.85 6.30
C PRO A 657 -8.62 1.30 7.23
N PRO A 658 -9.00 2.04 8.29
CA PRO A 658 -10.03 1.58 9.21
C PRO A 658 -11.26 1.14 8.43
N ALA A 659 -11.80 -0.04 8.78
CA ALA A 659 -13.04 -0.54 8.20
C ALA A 659 -14.10 0.57 8.27
N ARG A 660 -14.87 0.76 7.20
CA ARG A 660 -16.01 1.69 7.14
C ARG A 660 -17.09 1.25 8.15
N GLU A 661 -16.85 1.42 9.44
CA GLU A 661 -17.83 1.17 10.48
C GLU A 661 -18.68 2.41 10.72
N GLY A 662 -19.94 2.33 10.30
CA GLY A 662 -21.10 2.65 11.13
C GLY A 662 -21.27 4.08 11.66
N HIS A 663 -22.11 4.84 10.95
CA HIS A 663 -23.09 5.80 11.49
C HIS A 663 -22.70 6.63 12.73
N THR A 664 -21.99 7.74 12.52
CA THR A 664 -21.94 8.82 13.53
C THR A 664 -23.06 9.82 13.25
N ARG A 665 -24.07 9.87 14.14
CA ARG A 665 -24.92 11.06 14.34
C ARG A 665 -24.07 12.11 15.05
N ILE A 666 -24.03 13.33 14.51
CA ILE A 666 -23.40 14.46 15.19
C ILE A 666 -24.28 14.81 16.41
N ALA A 667 -23.67 14.83 17.60
CA ALA A 667 -24.35 15.31 18.80
C ALA A 667 -24.29 16.85 18.82
N GLU A 668 -25.40 17.48 19.20
CA GLU A 668 -25.61 18.94 19.26
C GLU A 668 -24.35 19.72 19.70
N VAL A 669 -23.99 20.74 18.91
CA VAL A 669 -22.95 21.72 19.29
C VAL A 669 -23.53 22.62 20.38
N LEU A 670 -23.02 22.47 21.60
CA LEU A 670 -23.27 23.42 22.69
C LEU A 670 -22.41 24.68 22.46
N ASP A 671 -23.10 25.79 22.22
CA ASP A 671 -22.53 27.14 22.19
C ASP A 671 -21.97 27.48 23.59
N MET A 672 -20.66 27.39 23.77
CA MET A 672 -20.00 27.83 25.01
C MET A 672 -19.72 29.33 24.94
N ASN A 673 -20.79 30.13 24.86
CA ASN A 673 -20.78 31.56 25.15
C ASN A 673 -22.09 31.97 25.87
N SER A 674 -22.40 31.25 26.96
CA SER A 674 -23.28 31.74 28.04
C SER A 674 -22.57 31.71 29.37
#